data_AF-A0A9J2Q2Q3-F1
#
_entry.id   AF-A0A9J2Q2Q3-F1
#
_cell.length_a   1.000
_cell.length_b   1.000
_cell.length_c   1.000
_cell.angle_alpha   90.00
_cell.angle_beta   90.00
_cell.angle_gamma   90.00
#
_symmetry.space_group_name_H-M   'P 1'
#
loop_
_entity.id
_entity.type
_entity.pdbx_description
1 polymer ?
#
loop_
_entity_poly.entity_id
_entity_poly.type
_entity_poly.pdbx_seq_one_letter_code
_entity_poly.pdbx_strand_id
1 'polypeptide(L)'
;MVSASNKTPSDSGLVVLTPLIQSAEHNVVRISRMSDLEKVHVLHIAGGEHTGIIINKLSDEEPSAKCDVALSFSVWVSDGVNRKQENRQLRFRFFDDVELIQKHTLAQQFFKDLVNSFLKDYVTFLKRILKLMQCGYLPLREIEVDMQFAKDDEAIQMPDIKEYDSGSEVESVTAAHVQDVLEHAYPNGLSVELIAEALRCTVEEVEEFLHELEVLGVVQKLQNEWIRVDAIKVDESKFASGALTRDRHSPTVAIITCLFVEKQCIDAIIDDSTTVHRYRSGGDSNVYTLGCIGKHRVVATKLAAIGDTREATTSAGSITTRLLGNFQNVEHVFIVGVGGGVAHYTDAARHIRLGDVVVSASDPDAYVFAHSYTLDRETDNINGFVVRRWNPSDNVIAKIAKQMKDDMICEWNNLTKMTVSHLNESNADVDFSRPPPEKDLLTLPVGGGNVVVIPHPNQERTDSVVHVGPVGGMVSYKKPISNEEGEDPRDAASQLRDRFAAEFGLRAVDAGFDSVIAPIRSSMSVQSVVWSLIRSRYRTKRFLSTFISFIGEDQRDAASQLRDRFAAEFGLRAVDAGFDSVIAAVNGSRIDSWTLIRGIADYQHGQSRGARTWQAYAAVRAAALTKALILRLPVDSSTGVTRRDQPNIVMSINLTSNFFRLLLHFRRQDLVNFGDEHERLYAEAKRTSDHSAVTSHYYSVMSAVIDDYFNGSFHFVPPHHDRQTLEEALVALHRNVAKCLKLEKGRKCVDIGCGIGTVMKDLASTEADLTGVTIAANEAFSGNAQFVENGIENCRIIEGDCHHMPFEESTFDSAYAIYALKYFLDLSPVMNEISRVLKPGGLLLVYDLIKTRKYDPNSLEHRKIIEGIEYACGMPSLHTR
;
A
#
# COMPACT_ATOMS: atom_id res chain seq x y z
N MET A 1 -0.54 -23.66 13.36
CA MET A 1 -0.90 -24.49 14.55
C MET A 1 -0.37 -25.90 14.34
N VAL A 2 0.43 -26.42 15.26
CA VAL A 2 0.75 -27.86 15.36
C VAL A 2 0.18 -28.31 16.70
N SER A 3 -0.52 -29.45 16.73
CA SER A 3 -1.23 -29.92 17.92
C SER A 3 -0.25 -30.34 19.01
N ALA A 4 -0.12 -29.51 20.06
CA ALA A 4 0.57 -29.91 21.28
C ALA A 4 -0.23 -31.04 21.96
N SER A 5 0.36 -32.22 22.08
CA SER A 5 -0.22 -33.32 22.85
C SER A 5 -0.27 -32.94 24.33
N ASN A 6 -1.45 -33.04 24.94
CA ASN A 6 -1.62 -32.83 26.39
C ASN A 6 -0.70 -33.77 27.21
N LYS A 7 0.40 -33.23 27.73
CA LYS A 7 1.13 -33.77 28.87
C LYS A 7 0.99 -32.82 30.05
N THR A 8 0.72 -33.37 31.23
CA THR A 8 0.61 -32.62 32.48
C THR A 8 1.97 -32.04 32.91
N PRO A 9 2.00 -30.97 33.73
CA PRO A 9 3.25 -30.25 34.09
C PRO A 9 4.33 -31.09 34.79
N SER A 10 3.96 -32.27 35.33
CA SER A 10 4.81 -33.16 36.12
C SER A 10 5.95 -33.86 35.36
N ASP A 11 5.95 -33.81 34.03
CA ASP A 11 6.98 -34.44 33.17
C ASP A 11 8.11 -33.45 32.78
N SER A 12 8.03 -32.19 33.22
CA SER A 12 9.09 -31.19 32.98
C SER A 12 10.19 -31.29 34.04
N GLY A 13 11.39 -31.72 33.62
CA GLY A 13 12.53 -31.91 34.52
C GLY A 13 12.97 -30.62 35.23
N LEU A 14 13.61 -30.77 36.39
CA LEU A 14 14.03 -29.68 37.27
C LEU A 14 14.94 -28.69 36.53
N VAL A 15 14.70 -27.39 36.73
CA VAL A 15 15.54 -26.33 36.15
C VAL A 15 16.59 -25.93 37.19
N VAL A 16 17.85 -26.29 36.92
CA VAL A 16 18.97 -26.14 37.85
C VAL A 16 19.91 -25.02 37.38
N LEU A 17 20.05 -23.98 38.19
CA LEU A 17 21.01 -22.88 38.02
C LEU A 17 22.29 -23.19 38.78
N THR A 18 23.43 -23.20 38.09
CA THR A 18 24.76 -23.44 38.64
C THR A 18 25.69 -22.28 38.27
N PRO A 19 26.15 -21.46 39.22
CA PRO A 19 27.22 -20.50 38.98
C PRO A 19 28.54 -21.25 38.70
N LEU A 20 29.27 -20.83 37.68
CA LEU A 20 30.59 -21.36 37.30
C LEU A 20 31.70 -20.33 37.59
N ILE A 21 31.44 -19.06 37.28
CA ILE A 21 32.33 -17.94 37.60
C ILE A 21 31.51 -16.89 38.32
N GLN A 22 32.03 -16.37 39.43
CA GLN A 22 31.41 -15.27 40.17
C GLN A 22 32.47 -14.23 40.56
N SER A 23 32.37 -13.02 40.01
CA SER A 23 33.27 -11.90 40.32
C SER A 23 32.58 -10.54 40.10
N ALA A 24 33.26 -9.44 40.45
CA ALA A 24 32.73 -8.09 40.22
C ALA A 24 32.60 -7.73 38.73
N GLU A 25 33.47 -8.28 37.87
CA GLU A 25 33.62 -7.84 36.48
C GLU A 25 33.22 -8.90 35.43
N HIS A 26 33.10 -10.17 35.84
CA HIS A 26 32.81 -11.32 34.97
C HIS A 26 32.07 -12.41 35.77
N ASN A 27 30.91 -12.85 35.27
CA ASN A 27 30.06 -13.87 35.87
C ASN A 27 29.56 -14.84 34.80
N VAL A 28 29.67 -16.14 35.07
CA VAL A 28 29.16 -17.19 34.18
C VAL A 28 28.22 -18.11 34.94
N VAL A 29 27.01 -18.29 34.41
CA VAL A 29 25.94 -19.07 35.03
C VAL A 29 25.38 -20.07 34.02
N ARG A 30 25.34 -21.35 34.40
CA ARG A 30 24.73 -22.43 33.61
C ARG A 30 23.35 -22.75 34.16
N ILE A 31 22.33 -22.71 33.30
CA ILE A 31 20.96 -23.13 33.64
C ILE A 31 20.60 -24.33 32.77
N SER A 32 20.23 -25.45 33.39
CA SER A 32 20.03 -26.73 32.70
C SER A 32 18.79 -27.47 33.20
N ARG A 33 18.20 -28.31 32.34
CA ARG A 33 17.18 -29.30 32.75
C ARG A 33 17.87 -30.56 33.26
N MET A 34 17.60 -30.94 34.50
CA MET A 34 18.10 -32.16 35.11
C MET A 34 16.96 -33.07 35.59
N SER A 35 17.10 -34.36 35.35
CA SER A 35 16.23 -35.42 35.89
C SER A 35 16.85 -36.17 37.08
N ASP A 36 18.15 -35.96 37.32
CA ASP A 36 18.96 -36.64 38.33
C ASP A 36 19.38 -35.64 39.41
N LEU A 37 18.99 -35.91 40.66
CA LEU A 37 19.26 -35.07 41.83
C LEU A 37 20.62 -35.38 42.49
N GLU A 38 21.28 -36.48 42.16
CA GLU A 38 22.54 -36.89 42.83
C GLU A 38 23.73 -35.97 42.47
N LYS A 39 23.62 -35.19 41.39
CA LYS A 39 24.65 -34.27 40.88
C LYS A 39 24.45 -32.81 41.29
N VAL A 40 23.55 -32.55 42.25
CA VAL A 40 23.04 -31.21 42.53
C VAL A 40 23.56 -30.71 43.88
N HIS A 41 24.55 -29.82 43.85
CA HIS A 41 25.11 -29.17 45.05
C HIS A 41 24.22 -28.01 45.54
N VAL A 42 23.01 -28.36 46.01
CA VAL A 42 21.94 -27.41 46.39
C VAL A 42 22.44 -26.30 47.34
N LEU A 43 22.19 -25.06 46.94
CA LEU A 43 22.20 -23.86 47.79
C LEU A 43 20.76 -23.48 48.20
N HIS A 44 19.82 -23.54 47.27
CA HIS A 44 18.41 -23.18 47.49
C HIS A 44 17.46 -23.97 46.58
N ILE A 45 16.28 -24.30 47.08
CA ILE A 45 15.17 -24.89 46.31
C ILE A 45 14.01 -23.90 46.40
N ALA A 46 13.50 -23.47 45.25
CA ALA A 46 12.43 -22.49 45.20
C ALA A 46 11.05 -23.14 45.41
N GLY A 47 10.13 -22.40 46.05
CA GLY A 47 8.76 -22.85 46.33
C GLY A 47 7.69 -21.93 45.72
N GLY A 48 6.42 -22.26 45.93
CA GLY A 48 5.29 -21.53 45.38
C GLY A 48 5.26 -21.61 43.84
N GLU A 49 5.06 -20.48 43.16
CA GLU A 49 5.07 -20.40 41.69
C GLU A 49 6.42 -20.79 41.06
N HIS A 50 7.50 -20.82 41.84
CA HIS A 50 8.85 -21.17 41.38
C HIS A 50 9.23 -22.64 41.69
N THR A 51 8.26 -23.46 42.13
CA THR A 51 8.49 -24.88 42.40
C THR A 51 9.04 -25.60 41.15
N GLY A 52 10.15 -26.32 41.33
CA GLY A 52 10.89 -26.98 40.24
C GLY A 52 12.18 -26.27 39.81
N ILE A 53 12.46 -25.07 40.38
CA ILE A 53 13.75 -24.39 40.22
C ILE A 53 14.68 -24.73 41.40
N ILE A 54 15.92 -25.08 41.09
CA ILE A 54 17.01 -25.30 42.05
C ILE A 54 18.17 -24.36 41.74
N ILE A 55 18.79 -23.81 42.78
CA ILE A 55 20.04 -23.03 42.69
C ILE A 55 21.13 -23.82 43.41
N ASN A 56 22.22 -24.11 42.71
CA ASN A 56 23.42 -24.73 43.24
C ASN A 56 24.36 -23.70 43.88
N LYS A 57 25.30 -24.20 44.68
CA LYS A 57 26.52 -23.46 45.06
C LYS A 57 27.40 -23.23 43.83
N LEU A 58 28.36 -22.31 43.95
CA LEU A 58 29.43 -22.14 42.97
C LEU A 58 30.10 -23.49 42.70
N SER A 59 30.27 -23.84 41.42
CA SER A 59 30.90 -25.07 40.96
C SER A 59 32.34 -24.82 40.53
N ASP A 60 33.21 -25.83 40.69
CA ASP A 60 34.58 -25.84 40.17
C ASP A 60 34.63 -26.24 38.66
N GLU A 61 33.47 -26.44 38.02
CA GLU A 61 33.37 -26.76 36.59
C GLU A 61 33.66 -25.55 35.69
N GLU A 62 34.49 -25.75 34.68
CA GLU A 62 34.80 -24.70 33.69
C GLU A 62 33.60 -24.39 32.76
N PRO A 63 33.47 -23.13 32.28
CA PRO A 63 32.55 -22.74 31.21
C PRO A 63 32.78 -23.56 29.93
N SER A 64 31.70 -23.96 29.25
CA SER A 64 31.78 -24.81 28.07
C SER A 64 31.70 -24.00 26.77
N ALA A 65 32.81 -23.94 26.04
CA ALA A 65 32.87 -23.40 24.68
C ALA A 65 31.95 -24.12 23.67
N LYS A 66 31.50 -25.35 23.95
CA LYS A 66 30.59 -26.11 23.07
C LYS A 66 29.14 -25.64 23.24
N CYS A 67 28.52 -25.19 22.15
CA CYS A 67 27.11 -24.84 22.06
C CYS A 67 26.53 -25.21 20.69
N ASP A 68 25.20 -25.25 20.57
CA ASP A 68 24.50 -25.40 19.28
C ASP A 68 24.33 -24.04 18.59
N VAL A 69 23.95 -23.04 19.38
CA VAL A 69 23.67 -21.67 18.94
C VAL A 69 24.22 -20.72 20.00
N ALA A 70 24.86 -19.64 19.58
CA ALA A 70 25.27 -18.56 20.47
C ALA A 70 24.62 -17.23 20.04
N LEU A 71 24.39 -16.34 21.01
CA LEU A 71 23.93 -14.97 20.78
C LEU A 71 24.66 -14.06 21.76
N SER A 72 25.36 -13.05 21.24
CA SER A 72 25.97 -11.99 22.06
C SER A 72 25.13 -10.71 21.98
N PHE A 73 25.15 -9.91 23.03
CA PHE A 73 24.52 -8.58 23.06
C PHE A 73 25.15 -7.70 24.15
N SER A 74 25.06 -6.40 24.00
CA SER A 74 25.62 -5.40 24.90
C SER A 74 24.52 -4.53 25.49
N VAL A 75 24.65 -4.24 26.79
CA VAL A 75 23.72 -3.41 27.56
C VAL A 75 24.46 -2.36 28.38
N TRP A 76 23.84 -1.21 28.62
CA TRP A 76 24.41 -0.16 29.47
C TRP A 76 23.80 -0.24 30.87
N VAL A 77 24.62 -0.64 31.84
CA VAL A 77 24.25 -0.69 33.25
C VAL A 77 24.60 0.66 33.89
N SER A 78 23.67 1.24 34.64
CA SER A 78 23.80 2.55 35.27
C SER A 78 23.86 2.41 36.79
N ASP A 79 24.93 2.88 37.43
CA ASP A 79 25.03 2.94 38.90
C ASP A 79 24.33 4.20 39.49
N GLY A 80 23.92 5.13 38.64
CA GLY A 80 23.28 6.40 38.99
C GLY A 80 24.15 7.63 38.70
N VAL A 81 25.46 7.45 38.49
CA VAL A 81 26.43 8.49 38.12
C VAL A 81 27.18 8.10 36.84
N ASN A 82 27.61 6.85 36.73
CA ASN A 82 28.31 6.28 35.59
C ASN A 82 27.42 5.25 34.86
N ARG A 83 27.64 5.12 33.55
CA ARG A 83 27.13 4.01 32.73
C ARG A 83 28.30 3.18 32.24
N LYS A 84 28.29 1.87 32.50
CA LYS A 84 29.29 0.92 31.99
C LYS A 84 28.61 -0.07 31.05
N GLN A 85 29.28 -0.42 29.95
CA GLN A 85 28.80 -1.44 29.03
C GLN A 85 29.08 -2.83 29.61
N GLU A 86 28.05 -3.67 29.68
CA GLU A 86 28.13 -5.09 29.99
C GLU A 86 27.83 -5.89 28.73
N ASN A 87 28.79 -6.72 28.31
CA ASN A 87 28.64 -7.67 27.23
C ASN A 87 28.09 -8.98 27.80
N ARG A 88 27.02 -9.49 27.19
CA ARG A 88 26.37 -10.73 27.58
C ARG A 88 26.38 -11.72 26.41
N GLN A 89 26.68 -12.98 26.67
CA GLN A 89 26.57 -14.05 25.69
C GLN A 89 25.71 -15.19 26.22
N LEU A 90 24.75 -15.62 25.41
CA LEU A 90 23.88 -16.77 25.64
C LEU A 90 24.35 -17.92 24.75
N ARG A 91 24.78 -19.02 25.35
CA ARG A 91 25.20 -20.25 24.66
C ARG A 91 24.13 -21.32 24.87
N PHE A 92 23.34 -21.59 23.85
CA PHE A 92 22.22 -22.53 23.89
C PHE A 92 22.68 -23.95 23.52
N ARG A 93 22.16 -24.96 24.23
CA ARG A 93 22.22 -26.37 23.86
C ARG A 93 20.83 -26.98 23.93
N PHE A 94 20.41 -27.62 22.84
CA PHE A 94 19.13 -28.26 22.70
C PHE A 94 19.26 -29.77 22.94
N PHE A 95 18.14 -30.49 22.93
CA PHE A 95 18.18 -31.95 22.81
C PHE A 95 18.55 -32.38 21.38
N ASP A 96 19.06 -33.60 21.23
CA ASP A 96 19.64 -34.09 19.97
C ASP A 96 18.60 -34.34 18.86
N ASP A 97 17.31 -34.35 19.20
CA ASP A 97 16.16 -34.50 18.31
C ASP A 97 15.69 -33.19 17.65
N VAL A 98 16.27 -32.04 18.05
CA VAL A 98 15.90 -30.71 17.54
C VAL A 98 16.68 -30.36 16.27
N GLU A 99 16.00 -30.11 15.16
CA GLU A 99 16.64 -29.70 13.90
C GLU A 99 17.31 -28.33 14.00
N LEU A 100 18.44 -28.12 13.30
CA LEU A 100 19.24 -26.90 13.37
C LEU A 100 18.43 -25.62 13.10
N ILE A 101 17.54 -25.62 12.10
CA ILE A 101 16.66 -24.47 11.78
C ILE A 101 15.71 -24.17 12.94
N GLN A 102 15.23 -25.20 13.64
CA GLN A 102 14.39 -25.06 14.82
C GLN A 102 15.20 -24.54 16.02
N LYS A 103 16.46 -24.98 16.20
CA LYS A 103 17.38 -24.44 17.23
C LYS A 103 17.55 -22.91 17.09
N HIS A 104 17.81 -22.43 15.87
CA HIS A 104 17.93 -20.98 15.60
C HIS A 104 16.64 -20.21 15.88
N THR A 105 15.49 -20.72 15.41
CA THR A 105 14.16 -20.12 15.64
C THR A 105 13.85 -20.02 17.13
N LEU A 106 14.07 -21.10 17.89
CA LEU A 106 13.83 -21.14 19.34
C LEU A 106 14.76 -20.21 20.11
N ALA A 107 16.06 -20.17 19.78
CA ALA A 107 17.02 -19.26 20.42
C ALA A 107 16.68 -17.78 20.15
N GLN A 108 16.25 -17.45 18.92
CA GLN A 108 15.84 -16.10 18.56
C GLN A 108 14.56 -15.67 19.30
N GLN A 109 13.54 -16.53 19.37
CA GLN A 109 12.31 -16.21 20.12
C GLN A 109 12.59 -16.12 21.63
N PHE A 110 13.41 -17.02 22.18
CA PHE A 110 13.83 -16.97 23.60
C PHE A 110 14.48 -15.64 23.95
N PHE A 111 15.39 -15.17 23.09
CA PHE A 111 16.05 -13.88 23.28
C PHE A 111 15.05 -12.71 23.21
N LYS A 112 14.13 -12.68 22.23
CA LYS A 112 13.09 -11.64 22.16
C LYS A 112 12.21 -11.65 23.42
N ASP A 113 11.74 -12.82 23.86
CA ASP A 113 10.93 -12.97 25.08
C ASP A 113 11.68 -12.58 26.35
N LEU A 114 13.00 -12.74 26.38
CA LEU A 114 13.89 -12.37 27.49
C LEU A 114 14.08 -10.85 27.60
N VAL A 115 14.24 -10.15 26.47
CA VAL A 115 14.57 -8.71 26.46
C VAL A 115 13.37 -7.77 26.26
N ASN A 116 12.19 -8.31 25.92
CA ASN A 116 10.94 -7.57 25.65
C ASN A 116 10.63 -6.45 26.67
N SER A 117 10.95 -6.63 27.95
CA SER A 117 10.97 -5.54 28.93
C SER A 117 12.30 -5.51 29.68
N PHE A 118 13.04 -4.40 29.61
CA PHE A 118 14.44 -4.37 30.02
C PHE A 118 14.65 -4.54 31.53
N LEU A 119 15.45 -5.55 31.89
CA LEU A 119 15.71 -5.94 33.26
C LEU A 119 17.04 -5.33 33.74
N LYS A 120 16.93 -4.21 34.45
CA LYS A 120 18.07 -3.39 34.91
C LYS A 120 19.00 -4.11 35.89
N ASP A 121 18.51 -5.13 36.59
CA ASP A 121 19.30 -5.90 37.56
C ASP A 121 19.53 -7.36 37.14
N TYR A 122 20.72 -7.85 37.47
CA TYR A 122 21.20 -9.21 37.24
C TYR A 122 20.25 -10.29 37.77
N VAL A 123 19.62 -10.06 38.93
CA VAL A 123 18.76 -11.05 39.58
C VAL A 123 17.46 -11.23 38.81
N THR A 124 16.80 -10.15 38.39
CA THR A 124 15.58 -10.23 37.59
C THR A 124 15.88 -10.81 36.21
N PHE A 125 17.02 -10.48 35.60
CA PHE A 125 17.46 -11.07 34.34
C PHE A 125 17.56 -12.61 34.42
N LEU A 126 18.29 -13.15 35.41
CA LEU A 126 18.38 -14.60 35.60
C LEU A 126 17.04 -15.24 35.99
N LYS A 127 16.20 -14.57 36.79
CA LYS A 127 14.84 -15.04 37.12
C LYS A 127 13.96 -15.18 35.86
N ARG A 128 14.12 -14.31 34.86
CA ARG A 128 13.38 -14.42 33.59
C ARG A 128 13.87 -15.60 32.75
N ILE A 129 15.18 -15.83 32.65
CA ILE A 129 15.74 -17.02 31.98
C ILE A 129 15.22 -18.30 32.64
N LEU A 130 15.25 -18.36 33.98
CA LEU A 130 14.69 -19.45 34.77
C LEU A 130 13.20 -19.68 34.49
N LYS A 131 12.37 -18.62 34.50
CA LYS A 131 10.93 -18.73 34.23
C LYS A 131 10.62 -19.14 32.78
N LEU A 132 11.37 -18.63 31.81
CA LEU A 132 11.24 -19.02 30.40
C LEU A 132 11.57 -20.49 30.18
N MET A 133 12.59 -21.03 30.87
CA MET A 133 12.88 -22.48 30.84
C MET A 133 11.87 -23.30 31.67
N GLN A 134 11.40 -22.81 32.82
CA GLN A 134 10.43 -23.52 33.67
C GLN A 134 9.08 -23.68 32.96
N CYS A 135 8.55 -22.59 32.40
CA CYS A 135 7.20 -22.54 31.83
C CYS A 135 7.15 -22.76 30.30
N GLY A 136 8.29 -22.79 29.61
CA GLY A 136 8.36 -22.85 28.15
C GLY A 136 9.65 -23.48 27.64
N TYR A 137 9.87 -23.36 26.31
CA TYR A 137 11.11 -23.78 25.64
C TYR A 137 11.58 -25.19 26.02
N LEU A 138 10.67 -26.16 26.05
CA LEU A 138 10.96 -27.55 26.42
C LEU A 138 12.14 -28.18 25.63
N PRO A 139 12.34 -27.91 24.33
CA PRO A 139 13.48 -28.44 23.58
C PRO A 139 14.85 -27.85 23.98
N LEU A 140 14.88 -26.75 24.73
CA LEU A 140 16.11 -26.17 25.28
C LEU A 140 16.54 -26.99 26.50
N ARG A 141 17.68 -27.67 26.39
CA ARG A 141 18.26 -28.52 27.44
C ARG A 141 19.09 -27.70 28.42
N GLU A 142 19.89 -26.78 27.92
CA GLU A 142 20.81 -25.97 28.71
C GLU A 142 21.07 -24.61 28.04
N ILE A 143 21.25 -23.58 28.85
CA ILE A 143 21.75 -22.27 28.46
C ILE A 143 22.89 -21.86 29.41
N GLU A 144 24.05 -21.53 28.86
CA GLU A 144 25.14 -20.89 29.60
C GLU A 144 25.08 -19.38 29.32
N VAL A 145 25.09 -18.60 30.40
CA VAL A 145 24.93 -17.15 30.41
C VAL A 145 26.23 -16.55 30.91
N ASP A 146 26.97 -15.95 29.99
CA ASP A 146 28.25 -15.28 30.22
C ASP A 146 27.98 -13.77 30.26
N MET A 147 28.47 -13.08 31.30
CA MET A 147 28.23 -11.65 31.55
C MET A 147 29.54 -11.00 31.99
N GLN A 148 30.09 -10.10 31.17
CA GLN A 148 31.38 -9.47 31.37
C GLN A 148 31.29 -7.98 31.05
N PHE A 149 31.80 -7.11 31.93
CA PHE A 149 31.91 -5.69 31.57
C PHE A 149 32.97 -5.48 30.48
N ALA A 150 32.64 -4.60 29.52
CA ALA A 150 33.58 -4.20 28.49
C ALA A 150 34.78 -3.46 29.10
N LYS A 151 35.96 -3.63 28.48
CA LYS A 151 37.12 -2.77 28.73
C LYS A 151 36.88 -1.39 28.08
N ASP A 152 37.58 -0.37 28.56
CA ASP A 152 37.41 1.01 28.08
C ASP A 152 37.75 1.18 26.59
N ASP A 153 38.59 0.31 26.03
CA ASP A 153 38.98 0.23 24.61
C ASP A 153 38.06 -0.66 23.74
N GLU A 154 37.19 -1.46 24.36
CA GLU A 154 36.24 -2.38 23.72
C GLU A 154 34.78 -1.88 23.79
N ALA A 155 34.56 -0.70 24.39
CA ALA A 155 33.25 -0.10 24.57
C ALA A 155 32.71 0.50 23.25
N ILE A 156 31.51 0.09 22.87
CA ILE A 156 30.76 0.64 21.74
C ILE A 156 30.16 1.99 22.19
N GLN A 157 30.20 3.00 21.31
CA GLN A 157 29.50 4.25 21.58
C GLN A 157 28.00 3.97 21.73
N MET A 158 27.43 4.35 22.88
CA MET A 158 25.99 4.19 23.14
C MET A 158 25.19 4.90 22.04
N PRO A 159 24.28 4.21 21.33
CA PRO A 159 23.42 4.84 20.33
C PRO A 159 22.59 5.96 20.97
N ASP A 160 22.35 7.07 20.25
CA ASP A 160 21.42 8.08 20.76
C ASP A 160 20.00 7.51 20.71
N ILE A 161 19.37 7.43 21.87
CA ILE A 161 17.99 6.97 22.03
C ILE A 161 17.04 7.80 21.16
N LYS A 162 17.35 9.07 20.87
CA LYS A 162 16.56 9.95 20.00
C LYS A 162 16.58 9.56 18.52
N GLU A 163 17.56 8.78 18.05
CA GLU A 163 17.57 8.22 16.69
C GLU A 163 16.52 7.10 16.54
N TYR A 164 16.14 6.46 17.64
CA TYR A 164 15.24 5.30 17.67
C TYR A 164 13.87 5.61 18.31
N ASP A 165 13.75 6.70 19.08
CA ASP A 165 12.47 7.23 19.57
C ASP A 165 11.85 8.19 18.55
N SER A 166 10.80 7.74 17.88
CA SER A 166 10.05 8.54 16.91
C SER A 166 9.03 9.51 17.53
N GLY A 167 9.12 9.81 18.84
CA GLY A 167 8.07 10.55 19.56
C GLY A 167 8.54 11.54 20.64
N SER A 168 8.23 12.83 20.40
CA SER A 168 7.75 13.78 21.42
C SER A 168 8.72 14.53 22.36
N GLU A 169 9.90 14.94 21.87
CA GLU A 169 10.33 16.32 22.15
C GLU A 169 9.87 17.24 21.01
N VAL A 170 9.47 18.47 21.35
CA VAL A 170 9.27 19.52 20.33
C VAL A 170 10.66 20.03 19.98
N GLU A 171 11.30 19.35 19.02
CA GLU A 171 12.50 19.87 18.38
C GLU A 171 12.18 21.22 17.74
N SER A 172 13.12 22.16 17.83
CA SER A 172 13.06 23.38 17.04
C SER A 172 13.01 23.00 15.57
N VAL A 173 12.09 23.58 14.81
CA VAL A 173 12.07 23.46 13.36
C VAL A 173 13.41 24.00 12.81
N THR A 174 13.89 23.40 11.72
CA THR A 174 15.18 23.70 11.10
C THR A 174 15.01 23.76 9.58
N ALA A 175 15.99 24.30 8.86
CA ALA A 175 16.00 24.26 7.40
C ALA A 175 15.87 22.83 6.85
N ALA A 176 16.50 21.83 7.49
CA ALA A 176 16.36 20.42 7.11
C ALA A 176 14.91 19.91 7.22
N HIS A 177 14.14 20.36 8.21
CA HIS A 177 12.71 20.00 8.33
C HIS A 177 11.84 20.66 7.23
N VAL A 178 12.19 21.87 6.80
CA VAL A 178 11.55 22.54 5.65
C VAL A 178 11.89 21.83 4.33
N GLN A 179 13.16 21.44 4.16
CA GLN A 179 13.61 20.63 3.03
C GLN A 179 12.89 19.28 2.98
N ASP A 180 12.81 18.54 4.10
CA ASP A 180 12.10 17.27 4.21
C ASP A 180 10.65 17.41 3.68
N VAL A 181 9.90 18.44 4.10
CA VAL A 181 8.51 18.66 3.69
C VAL A 181 8.39 18.92 2.18
N LEU A 182 9.29 19.72 1.61
CA LEU A 182 9.33 19.97 0.16
C LEU A 182 9.74 18.73 -0.65
N GLU A 183 10.63 17.89 -0.13
CA GLU A 183 11.02 16.63 -0.74
C GLU A 183 9.91 15.58 -0.73
N HIS A 184 9.10 15.54 0.33
CA HIS A 184 7.88 14.73 0.35
C HIS A 184 6.89 15.22 -0.72
N ALA A 185 6.64 16.54 -0.79
CA ALA A 185 5.70 17.13 -1.75
C ALA A 185 6.16 17.07 -3.23
N TYR A 186 7.48 17.00 -3.48
CA TYR A 186 8.05 16.97 -4.84
C TYR A 186 7.35 15.91 -5.70
N PRO A 187 6.85 16.28 -6.90
CA PRO A 187 7.20 17.47 -7.67
C PRO A 187 6.26 18.68 -7.51
N ASN A 188 5.37 18.67 -6.53
CA ASN A 188 4.46 19.79 -6.31
C ASN A 188 5.14 20.87 -5.46
N GLY A 189 4.80 22.14 -5.74
CA GLY A 189 5.14 23.24 -4.85
C GLY A 189 4.25 23.24 -3.61
N LEU A 190 4.70 23.92 -2.55
CA LEU A 190 3.90 24.20 -1.37
C LEU A 190 3.95 25.70 -1.04
N SER A 191 2.82 26.25 -0.57
CA SER A 191 2.81 27.60 -0.01
C SER A 191 3.46 27.60 1.39
N VAL A 192 3.95 28.77 1.82
CA VAL A 192 4.63 28.92 3.12
C VAL A 192 3.70 28.55 4.29
N GLU A 193 2.41 28.85 4.16
CA GLU A 193 1.38 28.53 5.15
C GLU A 193 1.18 27.02 5.33
N LEU A 194 1.22 26.25 4.24
CA LEU A 194 1.11 24.78 4.29
C LEU A 194 2.33 24.13 4.94
N ILE A 195 3.53 24.67 4.67
CA ILE A 195 4.77 24.21 5.30
C ILE A 195 4.76 24.53 6.80
N ALA A 196 4.34 25.75 7.18
CA ALA A 196 4.20 26.16 8.58
C ALA A 196 3.15 25.34 9.33
N GLU A 197 2.02 24.99 8.69
CA GLU A 197 1.00 24.10 9.27
C GLU A 197 1.55 22.67 9.49
N ALA A 198 2.26 22.12 8.49
CA ALA A 198 2.87 20.79 8.57
C ALA A 198 3.91 20.68 9.69
N LEU A 199 4.76 21.71 9.83
CA LEU A 199 5.85 21.77 10.82
C LEU A 199 5.43 22.34 12.18
N ARG A 200 4.23 22.94 12.26
CA ARG A 200 3.65 23.57 13.46
C ARG A 200 4.49 24.74 14.03
N CYS A 201 5.12 25.50 13.13
CA CYS A 201 5.93 26.69 13.40
C CYS A 201 5.24 27.96 12.84
N THR A 202 5.87 29.13 12.95
CA THR A 202 5.34 30.36 12.34
C THR A 202 5.72 30.47 10.85
N VAL A 203 5.01 31.33 10.12
CA VAL A 203 5.30 31.60 8.70
C VAL A 203 6.68 32.26 8.56
N GLU A 204 7.01 33.16 9.47
CA GLU A 204 8.30 33.88 9.49
C GLU A 204 9.48 32.93 9.69
N GLU A 205 9.36 31.95 10.61
CA GLU A 205 10.39 30.91 10.81
C GLU A 205 10.61 30.10 9.51
N VAL A 206 9.54 29.80 8.76
CA VAL A 206 9.65 29.07 7.49
C VAL A 206 10.24 29.96 6.38
N GLU A 207 9.91 31.25 6.31
CA GLU A 207 10.50 32.16 5.31
C GLU A 207 12.01 32.31 5.50
N GLU A 208 12.51 32.39 6.73
CA GLU A 208 13.95 32.43 7.03
C GLU A 208 14.66 31.16 6.53
N PHE A 209 14.10 29.97 6.82
CA PHE A 209 14.66 28.69 6.36
C PHE A 209 14.56 28.50 4.84
N LEU A 210 13.47 28.94 4.20
CA LEU A 210 13.33 28.87 2.74
C LEU A 210 14.36 29.76 2.04
N HIS A 211 14.66 30.94 2.59
CA HIS A 211 15.69 31.81 2.03
C HIS A 211 17.12 31.24 2.24
N GLU A 212 17.38 30.58 3.37
CA GLU A 212 18.63 29.82 3.59
C GLU A 212 18.81 28.72 2.52
N LEU A 213 17.76 27.91 2.30
CA LEU A 213 17.77 26.84 1.29
C LEU A 213 17.84 27.38 -0.15
N GLU A 214 17.26 28.55 -0.43
CA GLU A 214 17.34 29.23 -1.73
C GLU A 214 18.77 29.70 -2.03
N VAL A 215 19.46 30.28 -1.05
CA VAL A 215 20.88 30.67 -1.16
C VAL A 215 21.78 29.46 -1.39
N LEU A 216 21.44 28.30 -0.83
CA LEU A 216 22.12 27.03 -1.07
C LEU A 216 21.73 26.38 -2.41
N GLY A 217 20.75 26.91 -3.16
CA GLY A 217 20.26 26.36 -4.42
C GLY A 217 19.40 25.10 -4.27
N VAL A 218 18.97 24.77 -3.06
CA VAL A 218 18.20 23.55 -2.72
C VAL A 218 16.72 23.71 -3.09
N VAL A 219 16.18 24.93 -2.98
CA VAL A 219 14.78 25.27 -3.29
C VAL A 219 14.69 26.50 -4.18
N GLN A 220 13.57 26.65 -4.88
CA GLN A 220 13.25 27.86 -5.64
C GLN A 220 11.79 28.25 -5.46
N LYS A 221 11.49 29.54 -5.63
CA LYS A 221 10.12 30.06 -5.60
C LYS A 221 9.50 30.09 -6.99
N LEU A 222 8.39 29.39 -7.18
CA LEU A 222 7.54 29.42 -8.37
C LEU A 222 6.21 30.11 -8.01
N GLN A 223 6.06 31.36 -8.46
CA GLN A 223 4.89 32.19 -8.14
C GLN A 223 4.71 32.37 -6.61
N ASN A 224 3.68 31.75 -6.03
CA ASN A 224 3.39 31.78 -4.59
C ASN A 224 3.83 30.50 -3.85
N GLU A 225 4.39 29.52 -4.56
CA GLU A 225 4.78 28.23 -4.00
C GLU A 225 6.31 28.04 -4.04
N TRP A 226 6.82 27.22 -3.14
CA TRP A 226 8.21 26.80 -3.08
C TRP A 226 8.33 25.34 -3.49
N ILE A 227 9.38 25.02 -4.26
CA ILE A 227 9.63 23.66 -4.76
C ILE A 227 11.10 23.27 -4.52
N ARG A 228 11.35 21.99 -4.22
CA ARG A 228 12.70 21.40 -4.20
C ARG A 228 13.28 21.41 -5.63
N VAL A 229 14.50 21.93 -5.79
CA VAL A 229 15.24 21.94 -7.07
C VAL A 229 15.98 20.63 -7.24
N ASP A 230 15.64 19.85 -8.27
CA ASP A 230 16.46 18.70 -8.69
C ASP A 230 17.62 19.19 -9.58
N ALA A 231 18.79 18.57 -9.46
CA ALA A 231 19.97 18.91 -10.25
C ALA A 231 19.78 18.65 -11.76
N ILE A 232 18.84 17.76 -12.10
CA ILE A 232 18.48 17.40 -13.47
C ILE A 232 17.46 18.42 -14.01
N LYS A 233 17.91 19.24 -14.96
CA LYS A 233 17.09 20.30 -15.57
C LYS A 233 15.80 19.76 -16.19
N VAL A 234 14.68 20.28 -15.69
CA VAL A 234 13.35 20.12 -16.26
C VAL A 234 13.27 20.83 -17.60
N ASP A 235 12.84 20.14 -18.66
CA ASP A 235 12.63 20.72 -19.98
C ASP A 235 11.15 21.08 -20.19
N GLU A 236 10.78 22.29 -19.76
CA GLU A 236 9.43 22.84 -19.96
C GLU A 236 9.07 23.05 -21.45
N SER A 237 10.07 23.18 -22.33
CA SER A 237 9.88 23.67 -23.70
C SER A 237 9.19 22.67 -24.63
N LYS A 238 9.23 21.37 -24.31
CA LYS A 238 8.68 20.30 -25.16
C LYS A 238 7.15 20.17 -25.13
N PHE A 239 6.45 20.94 -24.31
CA PHE A 239 4.99 20.77 -24.09
C PHE A 239 4.07 21.73 -24.87
N ALA A 240 4.60 22.56 -25.78
CA ALA A 240 3.81 23.51 -26.58
C ALA A 240 2.96 22.87 -27.70
N SER A 241 2.96 21.54 -27.85
CA SER A 241 2.08 20.82 -28.78
C SER A 241 1.71 19.44 -28.21
N GLY A 242 0.53 18.93 -28.59
CA GLY A 242 0.03 17.60 -28.18
C GLY A 242 0.78 16.41 -28.79
N ALA A 243 2.10 16.53 -29.00
CA ALA A 243 2.94 15.67 -29.81
C ALA A 243 3.88 14.77 -28.99
N LEU A 244 3.33 14.05 -28.02
CA LEU A 244 3.82 12.68 -27.71
C LEU A 244 2.99 11.67 -28.52
N THR A 245 2.91 11.94 -29.83
CA THR A 245 2.15 11.16 -30.81
C THR A 245 2.94 9.94 -31.27
N ARG A 246 2.41 8.74 -31.00
CA ARG A 246 2.60 7.51 -31.82
C ARG A 246 4.02 7.21 -32.32
N ASP A 247 5.06 7.52 -31.56
CA ASP A 247 6.42 7.12 -31.93
C ASP A 247 6.68 5.65 -31.54
N ARG A 248 7.53 4.97 -32.32
CA ARG A 248 7.79 3.52 -32.25
C ARG A 248 8.59 3.06 -31.02
N HIS A 249 8.82 3.94 -30.02
CA HIS A 249 9.76 3.71 -28.91
C HIS A 249 9.22 4.17 -27.54
N SER A 250 7.98 3.79 -27.23
CA SER A 250 7.38 3.88 -25.89
C SER A 250 8.19 3.14 -24.80
N PRO A 251 8.15 3.58 -23.53
CA PRO A 251 8.71 2.82 -22.40
C PRO A 251 8.15 1.40 -22.26
N THR A 252 9.04 0.44 -22.05
CA THR A 252 8.73 -0.98 -21.75
C THR A 252 8.85 -1.28 -20.24
N VAL A 253 9.59 -0.47 -19.50
CA VAL A 253 9.79 -0.61 -18.06
C VAL A 253 9.33 0.66 -17.33
N ALA A 254 8.57 0.49 -16.26
CA ALA A 254 8.24 1.57 -15.34
C ALA A 254 8.95 1.38 -13.99
N ILE A 255 9.40 2.49 -13.40
CA ILE A 255 10.06 2.55 -12.10
C ILE A 255 9.27 3.51 -11.20
N ILE A 256 8.93 3.07 -10.00
CA ILE A 256 8.13 3.82 -9.03
C ILE A 256 8.93 3.96 -7.73
N THR A 257 9.14 5.19 -7.28
CA THR A 257 9.84 5.54 -6.02
C THR A 257 8.91 6.30 -5.07
N CYS A 258 9.26 6.34 -3.78
CA CYS A 258 8.54 7.08 -2.73
C CYS A 258 9.24 8.39 -2.35
N LEU A 259 10.54 8.30 -2.05
CA LEU A 259 11.31 9.40 -1.48
C LEU A 259 12.05 10.19 -2.56
N PHE A 260 12.42 11.43 -2.25
CA PHE A 260 13.20 12.27 -3.16
C PHE A 260 14.59 11.68 -3.42
N VAL A 261 15.28 11.22 -2.37
CA VAL A 261 16.57 10.53 -2.47
C VAL A 261 16.54 9.27 -3.36
N GLU A 262 15.43 8.51 -3.32
CA GLU A 262 15.23 7.35 -4.20
C GLU A 262 15.05 7.78 -5.67
N LYS A 263 14.33 8.88 -5.90
CA LYS A 263 14.12 9.46 -7.23
C LYS A 263 15.43 9.97 -7.84
N GLN A 264 16.26 10.70 -7.07
CA GLN A 264 17.60 11.10 -7.50
C GLN A 264 18.46 9.89 -7.88
N CYS A 265 18.45 8.84 -7.07
CA CYS A 265 19.20 7.60 -7.35
C CYS A 265 18.73 6.89 -8.63
N ILE A 266 17.41 6.86 -8.89
CA ILE A 266 16.85 6.28 -10.11
C ILE A 266 17.17 7.14 -11.34
N ASP A 267 17.09 8.46 -11.26
CA ASP A 267 17.39 9.31 -12.41
C ASP A 267 18.88 9.26 -12.79
N ALA A 268 19.77 9.21 -11.80
CA ALA A 268 21.22 9.08 -11.98
C ALA A 268 21.67 7.76 -12.63
N ILE A 269 20.79 6.76 -12.75
CA ILE A 269 21.06 5.50 -13.49
C ILE A 269 20.36 5.43 -14.85
N ILE A 270 19.52 6.38 -15.22
CA ILE A 270 18.82 6.40 -16.51
C ILE A 270 19.71 7.09 -17.54
N ASP A 271 20.12 6.33 -18.56
CA ASP A 271 20.90 6.84 -19.69
C ASP A 271 19.99 7.65 -20.63
N ASP A 272 20.50 8.70 -21.28
CA ASP A 272 19.74 9.60 -22.15
C ASP A 272 18.45 10.16 -21.50
N SER A 273 18.52 10.52 -20.20
CA SER A 273 17.36 10.94 -19.42
C SER A 273 16.77 12.30 -19.85
N THR A 274 15.46 12.45 -19.70
CA THR A 274 14.73 13.72 -19.83
C THR A 274 13.58 13.74 -18.84
N THR A 275 13.60 14.71 -17.93
CA THR A 275 12.56 14.91 -16.90
C THR A 275 11.48 15.84 -17.41
N VAL A 276 10.22 15.38 -17.37
CA VAL A 276 9.06 16.07 -17.97
C VAL A 276 7.97 16.28 -16.92
N HIS A 277 7.53 17.53 -16.77
CA HIS A 277 6.40 17.91 -15.92
C HIS A 277 5.10 17.86 -16.71
N ARG A 278 4.07 17.20 -16.18
CA ARG A 278 2.72 17.20 -16.77
C ARG A 278 1.73 17.86 -15.82
N TYR A 279 1.51 19.15 -16.03
CA TYR A 279 0.50 19.95 -15.35
C TYR A 279 -0.91 19.63 -15.87
N ARG A 280 -1.90 19.74 -14.97
CA ARG A 280 -3.33 19.81 -15.31
C ARG A 280 -3.98 20.97 -14.58
N SER A 281 -4.86 21.70 -15.26
CA SER A 281 -5.82 22.62 -14.64
C SER A 281 -6.69 21.82 -13.67
N GLY A 282 -6.39 21.90 -12.36
CA GLY A 282 -7.01 21.05 -11.33
C GLY A 282 -6.09 20.53 -10.22
N GLY A 283 -4.77 20.82 -10.27
CA GLY A 283 -3.88 20.70 -9.10
C GLY A 283 -2.96 19.47 -9.04
N ASP A 284 -3.26 18.40 -9.76
CA ASP A 284 -2.40 17.20 -9.80
C ASP A 284 -1.30 17.32 -10.87
N SER A 285 -0.04 17.52 -10.44
CA SER A 285 1.14 17.46 -11.31
C SER A 285 1.86 16.11 -11.16
N ASN A 286 2.35 15.54 -12.26
CA ASN A 286 3.20 14.34 -12.23
C ASN A 286 4.51 14.64 -12.96
N VAL A 287 5.61 14.07 -12.46
CA VAL A 287 6.94 14.17 -13.07
C VAL A 287 7.41 12.80 -13.51
N TYR A 288 7.70 12.69 -14.80
CA TYR A 288 8.21 11.48 -15.41
C TYR A 288 9.63 11.72 -15.92
N THR A 289 10.57 10.90 -15.48
CA THR A 289 11.91 10.83 -16.10
C THR A 289 11.91 9.71 -17.12
N LEU A 290 12.08 10.07 -18.39
CA LEU A 290 12.11 9.15 -19.53
C LEU A 290 13.54 8.96 -20.00
N GLY A 291 13.92 7.74 -20.40
CA GLY A 291 15.24 7.48 -20.97
C GLY A 291 15.45 6.02 -21.35
N CYS A 292 16.69 5.54 -21.21
CA CYS A 292 17.13 4.18 -21.50
C CYS A 292 17.79 3.53 -20.28
N ILE A 293 17.65 2.22 -20.14
CA ILE A 293 18.60 1.38 -19.40
C ILE A 293 18.94 0.20 -20.32
N GLY A 294 20.15 0.24 -20.89
CA GLY A 294 20.57 -0.69 -21.93
C GLY A 294 19.63 -0.68 -23.13
N LYS A 295 18.91 -1.78 -23.35
CA LYS A 295 17.98 -1.95 -24.48
C LYS A 295 16.52 -1.56 -24.16
N HIS A 296 16.19 -1.33 -22.89
CA HIS A 296 14.84 -1.00 -22.47
C HIS A 296 14.65 0.52 -22.41
N ARG A 297 13.55 1.01 -22.98
CA ARG A 297 13.06 2.36 -22.71
C ARG A 297 12.37 2.37 -21.35
N VAL A 298 12.75 3.30 -20.49
CA VAL A 298 12.30 3.36 -19.10
C VAL A 298 11.53 4.65 -18.81
N VAL A 299 10.59 4.57 -17.89
CA VAL A 299 9.92 5.72 -17.28
C VAL A 299 9.96 5.62 -15.77
N ALA A 300 10.45 6.66 -15.08
CA ALA A 300 10.49 6.73 -13.63
C ALA A 300 9.55 7.83 -13.09
N THR A 301 8.90 7.58 -11.96
CA THR A 301 8.10 8.57 -11.22
C THR A 301 8.32 8.43 -9.72
N LYS A 302 8.19 9.55 -9.00
CA LYS A 302 8.05 9.57 -7.54
C LYS A 302 6.57 9.63 -7.16
N LEU A 303 6.22 9.04 -6.02
CA LEU A 303 4.89 9.14 -5.39
C LEU A 303 4.85 10.35 -4.44
N ALA A 304 3.72 11.06 -4.41
CA ALA A 304 3.58 12.28 -3.61
C ALA A 304 3.42 12.02 -2.10
N ALA A 305 2.86 10.87 -1.72
CA ALA A 305 2.76 10.41 -0.34
C ALA A 305 2.56 8.89 -0.30
N ILE A 306 3.09 8.22 0.73
CA ILE A 306 2.84 6.82 1.07
C ILE A 306 2.60 6.73 2.59
N GLY A 307 1.78 5.77 3.00
CA GLY A 307 1.48 5.48 4.41
C GLY A 307 -0.02 5.23 4.64
N ASP A 308 -0.36 5.03 5.90
CA ASP A 308 -1.70 4.56 6.34
C ASP A 308 -2.80 5.62 6.26
N THR A 309 -2.48 6.86 5.86
CA THR A 309 -3.53 7.87 5.64
C THR A 309 -4.25 7.55 4.34
N ARG A 310 -5.57 7.66 4.35
CA ARG A 310 -6.41 7.39 3.18
C ARG A 310 -6.01 8.27 2.00
N GLU A 311 -5.54 9.47 2.28
CA GLU A 311 -5.08 10.48 1.34
C GLU A 311 -3.78 10.01 0.65
N ALA A 312 -2.79 9.50 1.41
CA ALA A 312 -1.57 8.90 0.84
C ALA A 312 -1.88 7.62 0.05
N THR A 313 -2.68 6.71 0.61
CA THR A 313 -3.13 5.48 -0.07
C THR A 313 -3.83 5.78 -1.41
N THR A 314 -4.69 6.80 -1.44
CA THR A 314 -5.41 7.21 -2.67
C THR A 314 -4.47 7.87 -3.68
N SER A 315 -3.54 8.72 -3.22
CA SER A 315 -2.55 9.39 -4.08
C SER A 315 -1.62 8.38 -4.75
N ALA A 316 -1.03 7.47 -3.98
CA ALA A 316 -0.10 6.46 -4.46
C ALA A 316 -0.72 5.54 -5.55
N GLY A 317 -1.93 5.02 -5.30
CA GLY A 317 -2.67 4.22 -6.28
C GLY A 317 -3.09 5.02 -7.52
N SER A 318 -3.46 6.29 -7.37
CA SER A 318 -3.83 7.19 -8.47
C SER A 318 -2.66 7.49 -9.40
N ILE A 319 -1.49 7.88 -8.85
CA ILE A 319 -0.27 8.14 -9.62
C ILE A 319 0.16 6.88 -10.38
N THR A 320 0.14 5.72 -9.71
CA THR A 320 0.47 4.42 -10.32
C THR A 320 -0.46 4.08 -11.48
N THR A 321 -1.77 4.21 -11.30
CA THR A 321 -2.76 3.94 -12.35
C THR A 321 -2.59 4.89 -13.54
N ARG A 322 -2.28 6.18 -13.28
CA ARG A 322 -2.01 7.18 -14.32
C ARG A 322 -0.74 6.89 -15.11
N LEU A 323 0.33 6.45 -14.45
CA LEU A 323 1.57 6.03 -15.12
C LEU A 323 1.30 4.89 -16.10
N LEU A 324 0.64 3.82 -15.63
CA LEU A 324 0.36 2.62 -16.45
C LEU A 324 -0.70 2.87 -17.53
N GLY A 325 -1.59 3.85 -17.34
CA GLY A 325 -2.54 4.31 -18.35
C GLY A 325 -1.90 5.20 -19.43
N ASN A 326 -0.95 6.08 -19.04
CA ASN A 326 -0.21 6.94 -19.97
C ASN A 326 0.79 6.15 -20.83
N PHE A 327 1.45 5.14 -20.26
CA PHE A 327 2.47 4.35 -20.94
C PHE A 327 1.96 2.91 -21.14
N GLN A 328 1.19 2.72 -22.21
CA GLN A 328 0.48 1.47 -22.50
C GLN A 328 1.37 0.28 -22.93
N ASN A 329 2.63 0.53 -23.25
CA ASN A 329 3.58 -0.52 -23.65
C ASN A 329 4.56 -0.91 -22.53
N VAL A 330 4.33 -0.43 -21.29
CA VAL A 330 5.04 -0.96 -20.12
C VAL A 330 4.60 -2.41 -19.90
N GLU A 331 5.61 -3.27 -19.75
CA GLU A 331 5.54 -4.73 -19.53
C GLU A 331 6.03 -5.10 -18.12
N HIS A 332 7.07 -4.40 -17.63
CA HIS A 332 7.68 -4.64 -16.32
C HIS A 332 7.56 -3.42 -15.39
N VAL A 333 7.21 -3.64 -14.12
CA VAL A 333 7.17 -2.58 -13.08
C VAL A 333 8.13 -2.87 -11.94
N PHE A 334 9.02 -1.92 -11.64
CA PHE A 334 9.94 -1.95 -10.51
C PHE A 334 9.49 -0.92 -9.45
N ILE A 335 9.15 -1.39 -8.26
CA ILE A 335 8.83 -0.53 -7.11
C ILE A 335 10.09 -0.43 -6.25
N VAL A 336 10.89 0.61 -6.47
CA VAL A 336 12.24 0.75 -5.91
C VAL A 336 12.24 1.75 -4.77
N GLY A 337 12.89 1.42 -3.66
CA GLY A 337 13.08 2.35 -2.58
C GLY A 337 13.90 1.76 -1.44
N VAL A 338 13.82 2.39 -0.27
CA VAL A 338 14.39 1.89 0.98
C VAL A 338 13.38 1.07 1.78
N GLY A 339 13.88 0.24 2.70
CA GLY A 339 13.06 -0.52 3.65
C GLY A 339 13.85 -0.88 4.91
N GLY A 340 13.14 -1.47 5.87
CA GLY A 340 13.72 -2.06 7.07
C GLY A 340 14.06 -3.52 6.86
N GLY A 341 15.24 -3.96 7.29
CA GLY A 341 15.66 -5.36 7.24
C GLY A 341 14.99 -6.18 8.34
N VAL A 342 14.63 -7.43 8.04
CA VAL A 342 14.18 -8.37 9.08
C VAL A 342 15.39 -9.01 9.74
N ALA A 343 15.64 -8.65 11.00
CA ALA A 343 16.80 -9.10 11.74
C ALA A 343 16.71 -10.56 12.18
N HIS A 344 17.80 -11.30 11.96
CA HIS A 344 18.07 -12.58 12.61
C HIS A 344 19.29 -12.46 13.52
N TYR A 345 19.16 -12.77 14.81
CA TYR A 345 20.26 -12.58 15.77
C TYR A 345 21.23 -13.77 15.84
N THR A 346 20.79 -14.93 15.36
CA THR A 346 21.54 -16.20 15.47
C THR A 346 21.88 -16.82 14.12
N ASP A 347 21.08 -16.59 13.08
CA ASP A 347 21.25 -17.18 11.74
C ASP A 347 22.02 -16.23 10.83
N ALA A 348 23.33 -16.48 10.70
CA ALA A 348 24.26 -15.71 9.87
C ALA A 348 23.91 -15.69 8.38
N ALA A 349 23.24 -16.74 7.88
CA ALA A 349 22.85 -16.88 6.47
C ALA A 349 21.53 -16.17 6.15
N ARG A 350 20.64 -16.01 7.15
CA ARG A 350 19.41 -15.22 7.01
C ARG A 350 19.58 -13.75 7.40
N HIS A 351 20.62 -13.39 8.14
CA HIS A 351 20.79 -12.04 8.68
C HIS A 351 21.13 -10.98 7.62
N ILE A 352 20.27 -9.97 7.56
CA ILE A 352 20.33 -8.80 6.69
C ILE A 352 21.02 -7.64 7.43
N ARG A 353 21.96 -6.96 6.76
CA ARG A 353 22.73 -5.81 7.28
C ARG A 353 22.33 -4.51 6.58
N LEU A 354 22.68 -3.35 7.15
CA LEU A 354 22.40 -2.08 6.49
C LEU A 354 23.20 -1.95 5.18
N GLY A 355 22.60 -1.36 4.16
CA GLY A 355 23.12 -1.31 2.79
C GLY A 355 22.98 -2.61 1.97
N ASP A 356 22.44 -3.70 2.54
CA ASP A 356 21.94 -4.84 1.74
C ASP A 356 20.75 -4.42 0.86
N VAL A 357 20.38 -5.28 -0.09
CA VAL A 357 19.16 -5.08 -0.89
C VAL A 357 18.30 -6.34 -0.90
N VAL A 358 17.00 -6.20 -0.68
CA VAL A 358 16.00 -7.26 -0.80
C VAL A 358 15.22 -7.09 -2.10
N VAL A 359 15.06 -8.18 -2.86
CA VAL A 359 14.19 -8.26 -4.05
C VAL A 359 13.00 -9.17 -3.72
N SER A 360 11.78 -8.70 -3.96
CA SER A 360 10.56 -9.48 -3.68
C SER A 360 10.45 -10.69 -4.60
N ALA A 361 10.09 -11.85 -4.05
CA ALA A 361 9.81 -13.06 -4.83
C ALA A 361 8.71 -13.92 -4.21
N SER A 362 7.91 -14.56 -5.07
CA SER A 362 6.84 -15.48 -4.72
C SER A 362 7.37 -16.78 -4.10
N ASP A 363 7.55 -16.77 -2.77
CA ASP A 363 7.88 -17.96 -1.97
C ASP A 363 7.60 -17.72 -0.47
N PRO A 364 6.34 -17.82 0.01
CA PRO A 364 5.11 -18.08 -0.75
C PRO A 364 4.54 -16.83 -1.45
N ASP A 365 4.78 -15.64 -0.89
CA ASP A 365 4.19 -14.37 -1.33
C ASP A 365 5.29 -13.34 -1.65
N ALA A 366 5.18 -12.63 -2.77
CA ALA A 366 6.11 -11.56 -3.10
C ALA A 366 5.90 -10.33 -2.20
N TYR A 367 4.63 -9.98 -1.94
CA TYR A 367 4.28 -8.91 -1.01
C TYR A 367 3.09 -9.26 -0.10
N VAL A 368 3.20 -8.94 1.19
CA VAL A 368 2.17 -9.15 2.20
C VAL A 368 1.86 -7.84 2.93
N PHE A 369 0.58 -7.47 3.04
CA PHE A 369 0.16 -6.27 3.78
C PHE A 369 -0.86 -6.60 4.87
N ALA A 370 -0.51 -6.37 6.15
CA ALA A 370 -1.46 -6.45 7.25
C ALA A 370 -2.25 -5.15 7.38
N HIS A 371 -3.55 -5.21 7.05
CA HIS A 371 -4.46 -4.05 7.14
C HIS A 371 -5.32 -4.05 8.41
N SER A 372 -5.28 -5.12 9.20
CA SER A 372 -5.86 -5.22 10.54
C SER A 372 -5.21 -6.40 11.28
N TYR A 373 -5.58 -6.58 12.55
CA TYR A 373 -5.15 -7.68 13.42
C TYR A 373 -6.35 -8.20 14.21
N THR A 374 -6.30 -9.47 14.64
CA THR A 374 -7.32 -10.07 15.49
C THR A 374 -6.87 -10.04 16.95
N LEU A 375 -7.77 -9.62 17.84
CA LEU A 375 -7.56 -9.63 19.28
C LEU A 375 -8.29 -10.82 19.91
N ASP A 376 -7.64 -11.47 20.87
CA ASP A 376 -8.29 -12.31 21.86
C ASP A 376 -9.08 -11.42 22.83
N ARG A 377 -10.38 -11.69 22.99
CA ARG A 377 -11.28 -10.89 23.83
C ARG A 377 -11.06 -11.09 25.34
N GLU A 378 -10.46 -12.21 25.74
CA GLU A 378 -10.22 -12.49 27.17
C GLU A 378 -8.89 -11.91 27.66
N THR A 379 -7.89 -11.85 26.78
CA THR A 379 -6.52 -11.45 27.15
C THR A 379 -6.03 -10.16 26.50
N ASP A 380 -6.83 -9.55 25.61
CA ASP A 380 -6.50 -8.37 24.79
C ASP A 380 -5.20 -8.52 23.96
N ASN A 381 -4.75 -9.78 23.77
CA ASN A 381 -3.56 -10.12 23.01
C ASN A 381 -3.87 -10.30 21.53
N ILE A 382 -2.93 -9.90 20.68
CA ILE A 382 -3.05 -10.12 19.24
C ILE A 382 -2.84 -11.61 18.92
N ASN A 383 -3.87 -12.22 18.32
CA ASN A 383 -3.96 -13.63 17.98
C ASN A 383 -3.54 -13.93 16.52
N GLY A 384 -3.55 -12.92 15.64
CA GLY A 384 -3.06 -13.02 14.26
C GLY A 384 -3.31 -11.76 13.44
N PHE A 385 -2.96 -11.80 12.16
CA PHE A 385 -3.08 -10.66 11.24
C PHE A 385 -4.15 -10.88 10.16
N VAL A 386 -4.87 -9.82 9.81
CA VAL A 386 -5.75 -9.78 8.63
C VAL A 386 -4.95 -9.17 7.49
N VAL A 387 -4.55 -10.01 6.54
CA VAL A 387 -3.56 -9.65 5.51
C VAL A 387 -4.10 -9.79 4.09
N ARG A 388 -3.64 -8.91 3.21
CA ARG A 388 -3.70 -9.06 1.75
C ARG A 388 -2.33 -9.56 1.25
N ARG A 389 -2.35 -10.35 0.18
CA ARG A 389 -1.18 -11.04 -0.39
C ARG A 389 -1.16 -10.81 -1.89
N TRP A 390 0.03 -10.58 -2.46
CA TRP A 390 0.21 -10.39 -3.88
C TRP A 390 1.44 -11.12 -4.41
N ASN A 391 1.29 -11.64 -5.62
CA ASN A 391 2.33 -12.29 -6.40
C ASN A 391 2.26 -11.78 -7.84
N PRO A 392 3.39 -11.53 -8.52
CA PRO A 392 3.40 -11.34 -9.97
C PRO A 392 3.10 -12.66 -10.68
N SER A 393 2.34 -12.60 -11.77
CA SER A 393 2.06 -13.76 -12.63
C SER A 393 3.36 -14.25 -13.30
N ASP A 394 4.18 -13.31 -13.76
CA ASP A 394 5.51 -13.58 -14.30
C ASP A 394 6.61 -13.23 -13.29
N ASN A 395 7.38 -14.27 -12.95
CA ASN A 395 8.46 -14.21 -11.98
C ASN A 395 9.85 -14.04 -12.63
N VAL A 396 9.95 -13.53 -13.87
CA VAL A 396 11.25 -13.35 -14.57
C VAL A 396 12.25 -12.52 -13.76
N ILE A 397 11.84 -11.40 -13.15
CA ILE A 397 12.73 -10.54 -12.38
C ILE A 397 13.28 -11.26 -11.15
N ALA A 398 12.40 -11.94 -10.41
CA ALA A 398 12.78 -12.76 -9.26
C ALA A 398 13.69 -13.94 -9.64
N LYS A 399 13.51 -14.55 -10.82
CA LYS A 399 14.41 -15.60 -11.34
C LYS A 399 15.81 -15.05 -11.65
N ILE A 400 15.92 -13.87 -12.26
CA ILE A 400 17.22 -13.22 -12.50
C ILE A 400 17.90 -12.91 -11.16
N ALA A 401 17.18 -12.37 -10.18
CA ALA A 401 17.71 -12.10 -8.84
C ALA A 401 18.17 -13.37 -8.09
N LYS A 402 17.40 -14.48 -8.16
CA LYS A 402 17.81 -15.78 -7.59
C LYS A 402 19.01 -16.43 -8.31
N GLN A 403 19.37 -15.97 -9.51
CA GLN A 403 20.46 -16.51 -10.34
C GLN A 403 21.67 -15.57 -10.43
N MET A 404 21.76 -14.56 -9.55
CA MET A 404 22.93 -13.67 -9.48
C MET A 404 24.21 -14.47 -9.19
N LYS A 405 25.21 -14.24 -10.03
CA LYS A 405 26.56 -14.79 -9.94
C LYS A 405 27.55 -13.66 -9.69
N ASP A 406 28.80 -14.02 -9.40
CA ASP A 406 29.88 -13.10 -9.05
C ASP A 406 30.09 -11.98 -10.09
N ASP A 407 29.88 -12.25 -11.39
CA ASP A 407 29.97 -11.27 -12.47
C ASP A 407 28.91 -10.16 -12.34
N MET A 408 27.66 -10.53 -12.07
CA MET A 408 26.57 -9.58 -11.85
C MET A 408 26.69 -8.85 -10.51
N ILE A 409 27.25 -9.50 -9.48
CA ILE A 409 27.56 -8.86 -8.19
C ILE A 409 28.68 -7.81 -8.37
N CYS A 410 29.72 -8.13 -9.15
CA CYS A 410 30.77 -7.17 -9.51
C CYS A 410 30.22 -5.99 -10.31
N GLU A 411 29.35 -6.23 -11.29
CA GLU A 411 28.68 -5.16 -12.04
C GLU A 411 27.81 -4.27 -11.14
N TRP A 412 27.00 -4.86 -10.26
CA TRP A 412 26.19 -4.12 -9.27
C TRP A 412 27.05 -3.25 -8.36
N ASN A 413 28.19 -3.77 -7.89
CA ASN A 413 29.13 -3.02 -7.06
C ASN A 413 29.83 -1.89 -7.83
N ASN A 414 30.12 -2.08 -9.12
CA ASN A 414 30.68 -1.03 -9.97
C ASN A 414 29.65 0.06 -10.29
N LEU A 415 28.42 -0.32 -10.66
CA LEU A 415 27.29 0.60 -10.84
C LEU A 415 27.04 1.44 -9.58
N THR A 416 27.05 0.80 -8.40
CA THR A 416 26.95 1.51 -7.11
C THR A 416 28.01 2.60 -6.99
N LYS A 417 29.29 2.28 -7.21
CA LYS A 417 30.40 3.25 -7.09
C LYS A 417 30.27 4.41 -8.08
N MET A 418 29.89 4.11 -9.33
CA MET A 418 29.68 5.13 -10.36
C MET A 418 28.51 6.07 -9.99
N THR A 419 27.39 5.52 -9.53
CA THR A 419 26.22 6.31 -9.11
C THR A 419 26.51 7.15 -7.88
N VAL A 420 27.25 6.64 -6.87
CA VAL A 420 27.69 7.46 -5.72
C VAL A 420 28.57 8.63 -6.16
N SER A 421 29.58 8.40 -7.02
CA SER A 421 30.44 9.48 -7.53
C SER A 421 29.60 10.54 -8.25
N HIS A 422 28.74 10.11 -9.19
CA HIS A 422 27.91 11.03 -9.96
C HIS A 422 26.93 11.84 -9.09
N LEU A 423 26.30 11.21 -8.10
CA LEU A 423 25.37 11.89 -7.19
C LEU A 423 26.09 12.87 -6.27
N ASN A 424 27.24 12.51 -5.69
CA ASN A 424 28.03 13.41 -4.83
C ASN A 424 28.73 14.53 -5.62
N GLU A 425 28.96 14.37 -6.93
CA GLU A 425 29.43 15.43 -7.82
C GLU A 425 28.32 16.40 -8.25
N SER A 426 27.05 15.98 -8.21
CA SER A 426 25.90 16.75 -8.72
C SER A 426 24.97 17.31 -7.64
N ASN A 427 25.00 16.76 -6.42
CA ASN A 427 24.20 17.20 -5.28
C ASN A 427 25.13 17.60 -4.13
N ALA A 428 24.88 18.75 -3.51
CA ALA A 428 25.70 19.29 -2.43
C ALA A 428 25.08 19.08 -1.03
N ASP A 429 23.82 18.64 -0.97
CA ASP A 429 23.01 18.60 0.26
C ASP A 429 22.83 17.19 0.86
N VAL A 430 23.13 16.13 0.11
CA VAL A 430 23.04 14.72 0.55
C VAL A 430 24.33 13.98 0.20
N ASP A 431 24.92 13.29 1.18
CA ASP A 431 26.02 12.35 0.94
C ASP A 431 25.48 10.95 0.66
N PHE A 432 25.76 10.43 -0.54
CA PHE A 432 25.38 9.09 -0.98
C PHE A 432 26.48 8.04 -0.71
N SER A 433 27.57 8.41 -0.05
CA SER A 433 28.66 7.50 0.34
C SER A 433 28.19 6.40 1.28
N ARG A 434 28.91 5.27 1.29
CA ARG A 434 28.68 4.22 2.29
C ARG A 434 29.00 4.77 3.69
N PRO A 435 28.08 4.72 4.67
CA PRO A 435 28.38 5.11 6.03
C PRO A 435 29.50 4.24 6.64
N PRO A 436 30.23 4.74 7.65
CA PRO A 436 31.27 3.99 8.33
C PRO A 436 30.74 2.64 8.88
N PRO A 437 31.54 1.54 8.88
CA PRO A 437 31.09 0.23 9.37
C PRO A 437 30.54 0.25 10.80
N GLU A 438 31.02 1.17 11.63
CA GLU A 438 30.59 1.38 13.03
C GLU A 438 29.16 1.94 13.14
N LYS A 439 28.57 2.41 12.03
CA LYS A 439 27.16 2.83 11.90
C LYS A 439 26.25 1.71 11.40
N ASP A 440 26.76 0.55 10.99
CA ASP A 440 25.96 -0.66 10.81
C ASP A 440 25.79 -1.30 12.18
N LEU A 441 24.73 -0.88 12.88
CA LEU A 441 24.41 -1.33 14.23
C LEU A 441 23.06 -2.03 14.25
N LEU A 442 23.07 -3.32 14.59
CA LEU A 442 21.86 -4.06 14.89
C LEU A 442 21.39 -3.75 16.32
N THR A 443 20.42 -2.83 16.41
CA THR A 443 19.82 -2.38 17.68
C THR A 443 18.43 -2.97 17.90
N LEU A 444 18.07 -3.23 19.15
CA LEU A 444 16.72 -3.63 19.57
C LEU A 444 16.25 -2.71 20.71
N PRO A 445 15.21 -1.86 20.51
CA PRO A 445 14.59 -1.12 21.60
C PRO A 445 13.85 -2.07 22.55
N VAL A 446 13.94 -1.83 23.86
CA VAL A 446 13.51 -2.75 24.93
C VAL A 446 12.72 -2.05 26.05
N GLY A 447 12.03 -0.97 25.69
CA GLY A 447 11.20 -0.18 26.60
C GLY A 447 11.95 0.74 27.56
N GLY A 448 11.21 1.72 28.10
CA GLY A 448 11.73 2.71 29.06
C GLY A 448 12.94 3.49 28.57
N GLY A 449 13.04 3.73 27.25
CA GLY A 449 14.15 4.43 26.61
C GLY A 449 15.48 3.66 26.56
N ASN A 450 15.46 2.32 26.67
CA ASN A 450 16.68 1.51 26.62
C ASN A 450 16.82 0.78 25.28
N VAL A 451 18.06 0.58 24.83
CA VAL A 451 18.42 -0.11 23.59
C VAL A 451 19.45 -1.20 23.89
N VAL A 452 19.23 -2.38 23.34
CA VAL A 452 20.20 -3.47 23.30
C VAL A 452 20.95 -3.41 21.96
N VAL A 453 22.27 -3.43 21.99
CA VAL A 453 23.10 -3.58 20.77
C VAL A 453 23.48 -5.04 20.62
N ILE A 454 23.33 -5.59 19.42
CA ILE A 454 23.53 -7.01 19.12
C ILE A 454 24.59 -7.08 18.03
N PRO A 455 25.79 -7.65 18.27
CA PRO A 455 26.76 -7.87 17.20
C PRO A 455 26.16 -8.76 16.11
N HIS A 456 26.32 -8.40 14.84
CA HIS A 456 25.78 -9.17 13.72
C HIS A 456 26.29 -10.63 13.75
N PRO A 457 25.46 -11.64 13.46
CA PRO A 457 25.92 -13.04 13.43
C PRO A 457 26.87 -13.35 12.25
N ASN A 458 27.04 -12.43 11.29
CA ASN A 458 27.92 -12.53 10.13
C ASN A 458 28.95 -11.38 10.10
N GLN A 459 29.68 -11.17 11.21
CA GLN A 459 30.67 -10.08 11.38
C GLN A 459 31.74 -10.05 10.27
N GLU A 460 32.22 -11.22 9.86
CA GLU A 460 33.19 -11.43 8.78
C GLU A 460 32.78 -10.81 7.43
N ARG A 461 31.48 -10.50 7.25
CA ARG A 461 30.94 -9.96 6.02
C ARG A 461 31.17 -8.45 5.92
N THR A 462 32.09 -8.05 5.03
CA THR A 462 32.36 -6.65 4.67
C THR A 462 31.38 -6.08 3.65
N ASP A 463 30.99 -6.89 2.66
CA ASP A 463 30.21 -6.44 1.50
C ASP A 463 28.70 -6.65 1.66
N SER A 464 27.94 -5.79 0.98
CA SER A 464 26.48 -5.83 0.94
C SER A 464 25.96 -6.89 -0.03
N VAL A 465 24.90 -7.60 0.37
CA VAL A 465 24.37 -8.79 -0.30
C VAL A 465 22.98 -8.54 -0.88
N VAL A 466 22.64 -9.24 -1.97
CA VAL A 466 21.27 -9.33 -2.49
C VAL A 466 20.56 -10.49 -1.81
N HIS A 467 19.44 -10.20 -1.17
CA HIS A 467 18.54 -11.19 -0.60
C HIS A 467 17.29 -11.29 -1.47
N VAL A 468 16.69 -12.48 -1.55
CA VAL A 468 15.46 -12.70 -2.31
C VAL A 468 14.43 -13.38 -1.41
N GLY A 469 13.22 -12.82 -1.34
CA GLY A 469 12.12 -13.36 -0.53
C GLY A 469 10.99 -12.35 -0.31
N PRO A 470 10.02 -12.66 0.56
CA PRO A 470 8.86 -11.79 0.79
C PRO A 470 9.23 -10.42 1.35
N VAL A 471 8.57 -9.38 0.85
CA VAL A 471 8.55 -8.03 1.45
C VAL A 471 7.16 -7.81 2.06
N GLY A 472 7.03 -6.98 3.09
CA GLY A 472 5.70 -6.64 3.61
C GLY A 472 5.58 -5.27 4.22
N GLY A 473 4.35 -4.86 4.48
CA GLY A 473 4.01 -3.64 5.21
C GLY A 473 2.83 -3.91 6.14
N MET A 474 2.57 -3.00 7.08
CA MET A 474 1.41 -3.11 7.95
C MET A 474 0.91 -1.74 8.38
N VAL A 475 -0.39 -1.64 8.63
CA VAL A 475 -0.97 -0.42 9.21
C VAL A 475 -0.42 -0.16 10.61
N SER A 476 -0.13 1.11 10.89
CA SER A 476 0.34 1.58 12.19
C SER A 476 -0.58 1.12 13.31
N TYR A 477 -0.01 0.46 14.31
CA TYR A 477 -0.74 0.02 15.49
C TYR A 477 -1.27 1.23 16.27
N LYS A 478 -2.56 1.50 16.12
CA LYS A 478 -3.35 2.34 17.02
C LYS A 478 -4.18 1.39 17.85
N LYS A 479 -3.84 1.20 19.13
CA LYS A 479 -4.74 0.48 20.04
C LYS A 479 -6.09 1.20 19.98
N PRO A 480 -7.23 0.50 19.79
CA PRO A 480 -8.52 1.14 19.89
C PRO A 480 -8.56 1.89 21.22
N ILE A 481 -8.85 3.19 21.19
CA ILE A 481 -9.41 3.82 22.39
C ILE A 481 -10.63 2.98 22.71
N SER A 482 -10.74 2.52 23.96
CA SER A 482 -11.87 1.74 24.42
C SER A 482 -13.12 2.62 24.40
N ASN A 483 -13.74 2.72 23.22
CA ASN A 483 -15.17 2.92 23.12
C ASN A 483 -15.78 1.71 23.83
N GLU A 484 -16.31 1.94 25.03
CA GLU A 484 -17.13 0.95 25.72
C GLU A 484 -18.26 0.50 24.77
N GLU A 485 -18.62 -0.77 24.86
CA GLU A 485 -19.31 -1.49 23.78
C GLU A 485 -20.68 -0.86 23.44
N GLY A 486 -20.79 -0.28 22.25
CA GLY A 486 -22.06 -0.06 21.55
C GLY A 486 -23.11 0.80 22.25
N GLU A 487 -22.81 2.08 22.52
CA GLU A 487 -23.83 3.06 22.96
C GLU A 487 -24.38 3.92 21.80
N ASP A 488 -25.70 4.13 21.80
CA ASP A 488 -26.40 5.08 20.93
C ASP A 488 -25.95 6.52 21.24
N PRO A 489 -25.66 7.40 20.25
CA PRO A 489 -25.25 8.78 20.49
C PRO A 489 -26.18 9.62 21.38
N ARG A 490 -27.40 9.15 21.65
CA ARG A 490 -28.38 9.80 22.53
C ARG A 490 -28.12 9.58 24.02
N ASP A 491 -27.48 8.48 24.45
CA ASP A 491 -27.26 8.19 25.87
C ASP A 491 -26.02 8.88 26.46
N ALA A 492 -24.99 9.14 25.63
CA ALA A 492 -23.78 9.84 26.05
C ALA A 492 -24.07 11.24 26.65
N ALA A 493 -25.11 11.93 26.16
CA ALA A 493 -25.54 13.22 26.69
C ALA A 493 -26.19 13.10 28.08
N SER A 494 -26.90 12.00 28.37
CA SER A 494 -27.51 11.76 29.69
C SER A 494 -26.44 11.45 30.74
N GLN A 495 -25.50 10.56 30.45
CA GLN A 495 -24.45 10.19 31.40
C GLN A 495 -23.53 11.36 31.76
N LEU A 496 -23.23 12.25 30.81
CA LEU A 496 -22.44 13.47 31.07
C LEU A 496 -23.19 14.44 31.99
N ARG A 497 -24.52 14.53 31.84
CA ARG A 497 -25.44 15.28 32.71
C ARG A 497 -25.41 14.75 34.14
N ASP A 498 -25.48 13.43 34.30
CA ASP A 498 -25.52 12.78 35.61
C ASP A 498 -24.16 12.82 36.32
N ARG A 499 -23.04 12.65 35.59
CA ARG A 499 -21.69 12.85 36.16
C ARG A 499 -21.47 14.31 36.60
N PHE A 500 -21.90 15.29 35.80
CA PHE A 500 -21.82 16.71 36.16
C PHE A 500 -22.73 17.06 37.37
N ALA A 501 -23.93 16.47 37.44
CA ALA A 501 -24.82 16.63 38.59
C ALA A 501 -24.22 16.02 39.87
N ALA A 502 -23.58 14.86 39.78
CA ALA A 502 -22.94 14.19 40.89
C ALA A 502 -21.69 14.93 41.40
N GLU A 503 -20.82 15.41 40.50
CA GLU A 503 -19.58 16.11 40.86
C GLU A 503 -19.84 17.46 41.55
N PHE A 504 -20.95 18.13 41.24
CA PHE A 504 -21.36 19.41 41.85
C PHE A 504 -22.51 19.29 42.86
N GLY A 505 -22.97 18.08 43.20
CA GLY A 505 -24.00 17.83 44.21
C GLY A 505 -25.40 18.36 43.88
N LEU A 506 -25.70 18.58 42.59
CA LEU A 506 -26.96 19.13 42.10
C LEU A 506 -28.03 18.03 42.00
N ARG A 507 -29.16 18.19 42.71
CA ARG A 507 -30.19 17.13 42.82
C ARG A 507 -31.17 17.03 41.64
N ALA A 508 -31.10 17.95 40.67
CA ALA A 508 -31.80 17.86 39.39
C ALA A 508 -31.18 18.86 38.40
N VAL A 509 -31.17 18.52 37.11
CA VAL A 509 -30.85 19.44 36.00
C VAL A 509 -32.08 19.53 35.11
N ASP A 510 -32.74 20.69 35.05
CA ASP A 510 -34.03 20.82 34.35
C ASP A 510 -33.90 20.72 32.82
N ALA A 511 -34.94 20.28 32.12
CA ALA A 511 -34.91 19.87 30.71
C ALA A 511 -34.70 21.01 29.68
N GLY A 512 -34.38 22.23 30.13
CA GLY A 512 -34.16 23.42 29.30
C GLY A 512 -32.70 23.67 28.88
N PHE A 513 -31.79 22.71 29.06
CA PHE A 513 -30.36 22.94 28.75
C PHE A 513 -30.05 22.85 27.24
N ASP A 514 -30.80 22.04 26.49
CA ASP A 514 -30.57 21.80 25.05
C ASP A 514 -31.07 22.96 24.15
N SER A 515 -31.96 23.82 24.66
CA SER A 515 -32.54 24.93 23.90
C SER A 515 -31.64 26.17 23.80
N VAL A 516 -30.47 26.19 24.48
CA VAL A 516 -29.53 27.33 24.46
C VAL A 516 -28.43 27.18 23.38
N ILE A 517 -28.12 25.95 22.94
CA ILE A 517 -27.01 25.69 21.98
C ILE A 517 -27.48 25.62 20.52
N ALA A 518 -28.79 25.54 20.27
CA ALA A 518 -29.36 25.46 18.92
C ALA A 518 -29.13 26.68 17.97
N PRO A 519 -29.09 27.97 18.41
CA PRO A 519 -29.07 29.10 17.47
C PRO A 519 -27.70 29.58 16.98
N ILE A 520 -26.58 29.17 17.59
CA ILE A 520 -25.24 29.78 17.30
C ILE A 520 -24.51 29.04 16.15
N ARG A 521 -25.21 28.80 15.03
CA ARG A 521 -24.62 28.22 13.81
C ARG A 521 -24.88 29.01 12.52
N SER A 522 -25.51 30.18 12.59
CA SER A 522 -25.79 31.00 11.40
C SER A 522 -25.71 32.52 11.66
N SER A 523 -24.52 33.10 11.49
CA SER A 523 -24.24 34.36 10.75
C SER A 523 -22.95 35.09 11.20
N MET A 524 -22.11 35.36 10.19
CA MET A 524 -21.09 36.43 10.01
C MET A 524 -20.22 37.01 11.17
N SER A 525 -18.93 37.10 10.83
CA SER A 525 -17.91 38.06 11.31
C SER A 525 -17.58 38.13 12.81
N VAL A 526 -16.64 37.29 13.26
CA VAL A 526 -15.82 37.54 14.48
C VAL A 526 -14.34 37.27 14.19
N GLN A 527 -13.77 37.91 13.16
CA GLN A 527 -12.33 37.87 12.87
C GLN A 527 -11.49 38.79 13.78
N SER A 528 -12.12 39.62 14.63
CA SER A 528 -11.45 40.65 15.44
C SER A 528 -11.31 40.34 16.95
N VAL A 529 -12.02 39.34 17.49
CA VAL A 529 -12.02 39.07 18.95
C VAL A 529 -11.10 37.90 19.34
N VAL A 530 -11.02 36.85 18.51
CA VAL A 530 -10.22 35.64 18.80
C VAL A 530 -8.71 35.96 18.87
N TRP A 531 -8.23 36.86 18.02
CA TRP A 531 -6.83 37.31 17.99
C TRP A 531 -6.37 38.08 19.24
N SER A 532 -7.30 38.61 20.06
CA SER A 532 -6.97 39.31 21.31
C SER A 532 -6.76 38.35 22.48
N LEU A 533 -7.47 37.23 22.51
CA LEU A 533 -7.44 36.27 23.64
C LEU A 533 -6.28 35.26 23.58
N ILE A 534 -5.70 35.01 22.40
CA ILE A 534 -4.60 34.05 22.22
C ILE A 534 -3.27 34.56 22.80
N ARG A 535 -3.11 35.86 23.03
CA ARG A 535 -1.83 36.46 23.48
C ARG A 535 -1.53 36.40 24.98
N SER A 536 -2.34 35.72 25.79
CA SER A 536 -2.13 35.64 27.25
C SER A 536 -2.51 34.30 27.89
N ARG A 537 -1.61 33.29 27.81
CA ARG A 537 -1.42 32.23 28.83
C ARG A 537 -0.21 31.30 28.58
N TYR A 538 0.98 31.87 28.45
CA TYR A 538 2.24 31.11 28.58
C TYR A 538 2.49 30.69 30.05
N ARG A 539 1.80 29.64 30.55
CA ARG A 539 2.21 28.96 31.81
C ARG A 539 1.71 27.53 32.09
N THR A 540 0.89 26.91 31.24
CA THR A 540 0.28 25.59 31.53
C THR A 540 0.88 24.39 30.79
N LYS A 541 1.89 24.58 29.90
CA LYS A 541 2.50 23.48 29.12
C LYS A 541 3.19 22.39 29.99
N ARG A 542 3.58 22.68 31.23
CA ARG A 542 4.38 21.77 32.09
C ARG A 542 3.59 20.73 32.90
N PHE A 543 2.25 20.76 32.85
CA PHE A 543 1.41 19.80 33.58
C PHE A 543 0.78 18.75 32.64
N LEU A 544 0.40 19.14 31.41
CA LEU A 544 -0.09 18.18 30.41
C LEU A 544 1.01 17.31 29.79
N SER A 545 2.23 17.83 29.58
CA SER A 545 3.32 17.01 29.01
C SER A 545 3.66 15.82 29.91
N THR A 546 3.67 16.02 31.23
CA THR A 546 3.92 14.98 32.24
C THR A 546 2.80 13.94 32.31
N PHE A 547 1.55 14.36 32.04
CA PHE A 547 0.40 13.45 32.05
C PHE A 547 0.30 12.63 30.76
N ILE A 548 0.68 13.21 29.61
CA ILE A 548 0.75 12.50 28.33
C ILE A 548 1.95 11.54 28.29
N SER A 549 3.09 11.89 28.89
CA SER A 549 4.24 10.97 28.98
C SER A 549 3.92 9.70 29.77
N PHE A 550 3.03 9.76 30.77
CA PHE A 550 2.66 8.62 31.62
C PHE A 550 1.73 7.59 30.94
N ILE A 551 1.20 7.90 29.75
CA ILE A 551 0.32 7.01 28.95
C ILE A 551 1.05 6.54 27.67
N GLY A 552 2.12 7.23 27.26
CA GLY A 552 2.85 6.98 26.01
C GLY A 552 3.95 5.91 26.06
N GLU A 553 4.16 5.22 27.19
CA GLU A 553 5.22 4.20 27.30
C GLU A 553 4.80 2.83 26.75
N ASP A 554 3.53 2.39 26.89
CA ASP A 554 3.12 1.03 26.47
C ASP A 554 2.85 0.83 24.96
N GLN A 555 2.47 1.87 24.19
CA GLN A 555 2.06 1.68 22.79
C GLN A 555 3.22 1.49 21.80
N ARG A 556 4.42 2.00 22.12
CA ARG A 556 5.57 2.01 21.20
C ARG A 556 6.29 0.67 21.15
N ASP A 557 6.53 0.06 22.30
CA ASP A 557 7.12 -1.29 22.38
C ASP A 557 6.19 -2.32 21.71
N ALA A 558 4.88 -2.20 21.92
CA ALA A 558 3.87 -3.02 21.25
C ALA A 558 3.97 -2.94 19.71
N ALA A 559 4.17 -1.74 19.13
CA ALA A 559 4.24 -1.58 17.67
C ALA A 559 5.50 -2.25 17.05
N SER A 560 6.66 -2.15 17.70
CA SER A 560 7.88 -2.82 17.19
C SER A 560 7.81 -4.34 17.35
N GLN A 561 7.31 -4.82 18.50
CA GLN A 561 7.05 -6.24 18.73
C GLN A 561 6.02 -6.81 17.74
N LEU A 562 5.02 -6.01 17.35
CA LEU A 562 4.01 -6.42 16.39
C LEU A 562 4.57 -6.56 14.97
N ARG A 563 5.43 -5.64 14.51
CA ARG A 563 6.17 -5.79 13.24
C ARG A 563 7.05 -7.04 13.25
N ASP A 564 7.74 -7.28 14.36
CA ASP A 564 8.59 -8.46 14.53
C ASP A 564 7.81 -9.78 14.45
N ARG A 565 6.62 -9.81 15.07
CA ARG A 565 5.69 -10.95 14.97
C ARG A 565 5.16 -11.13 13.55
N PHE A 566 4.77 -10.03 12.89
CA PHE A 566 4.33 -10.03 11.49
C PHE A 566 5.41 -10.58 10.55
N ALA A 567 6.64 -10.09 10.68
CA ALA A 567 7.78 -10.54 9.88
C ALA A 567 8.08 -12.03 10.09
N ALA A 568 8.00 -12.52 11.34
CA ALA A 568 8.19 -13.93 11.66
C ALA A 568 7.04 -14.83 11.13
N GLU A 569 5.78 -14.39 11.21
CA GLU A 569 4.61 -15.15 10.76
C GLU A 569 4.58 -15.35 9.24
N PHE A 570 5.01 -14.34 8.47
CA PHE A 570 5.01 -14.35 7.00
C PHE A 570 6.39 -14.58 6.36
N GLY A 571 7.43 -14.85 7.16
CA GLY A 571 8.79 -15.15 6.67
C GLY A 571 9.43 -14.00 5.89
N LEU A 572 9.11 -12.75 6.28
CA LEU A 572 9.54 -11.55 5.55
C LEU A 572 11.06 -11.37 5.60
N ARG A 573 11.61 -10.78 4.54
CA ARG A 573 13.01 -10.32 4.44
C ARG A 573 13.14 -8.83 4.65
N ALA A 574 12.18 -8.05 4.17
CA ALA A 574 12.11 -6.61 4.43
C ALA A 574 10.70 -6.18 4.82
N VAL A 575 10.63 -5.07 5.57
CA VAL A 575 9.41 -4.34 5.89
C VAL A 575 9.49 -2.94 5.28
N ASP A 576 8.38 -2.41 4.77
CA ASP A 576 8.30 -1.05 4.23
C ASP A 576 7.07 -0.27 4.75
N ALA A 577 6.93 0.97 4.27
CA ALA A 577 5.90 1.92 4.70
C ALA A 577 4.49 1.66 4.14
N GLY A 578 4.24 0.52 3.48
CA GLY A 578 2.91 0.13 3.00
C GLY A 578 2.62 0.52 1.54
N PHE A 579 3.09 -0.30 0.60
CA PHE A 579 2.85 -0.13 -0.85
C PHE A 579 1.60 -0.86 -1.38
N ASP A 580 0.62 -1.15 -0.51
CA ASP A 580 -0.54 -1.99 -0.83
C ASP A 580 -1.40 -1.44 -1.98
N SER A 581 -1.62 -0.13 -2.00
CA SER A 581 -2.35 0.61 -3.03
C SER A 581 -1.61 0.68 -4.37
N VAL A 582 -0.28 0.80 -4.33
CA VAL A 582 0.59 0.75 -5.51
C VAL A 582 0.50 -0.63 -6.16
N ILE A 583 0.65 -1.69 -5.35
CA ILE A 583 0.64 -3.07 -5.84
C ILE A 583 -0.77 -3.49 -6.27
N ALA A 584 -1.82 -3.03 -5.58
CA ALA A 584 -3.20 -3.20 -6.05
C ALA A 584 -3.46 -2.49 -7.39
N ALA A 585 -2.87 -1.32 -7.64
CA ALA A 585 -2.95 -0.65 -8.94
C ALA A 585 -2.15 -1.37 -10.04
N VAL A 586 -0.99 -1.96 -9.71
CA VAL A 586 -0.20 -2.79 -10.64
C VAL A 586 -0.94 -4.09 -10.99
N ASN A 587 -1.35 -4.88 -9.99
CA ASN A 587 -2.12 -6.13 -10.18
C ASN A 587 -3.52 -5.89 -10.78
N GLY A 588 -4.09 -4.70 -10.61
CA GLY A 588 -5.33 -4.27 -11.25
C GLY A 588 -5.18 -3.80 -12.70
N SER A 589 -3.97 -3.85 -13.24
CA SER A 589 -3.65 -3.46 -14.61
C SER A 589 -3.27 -4.69 -15.45
N ARG A 590 -2.72 -4.47 -16.64
CA ARG A 590 -2.21 -5.51 -17.56
C ARG A 590 -0.80 -6.01 -17.20
N ILE A 591 -0.22 -5.59 -16.07
CA ILE A 591 1.18 -5.88 -15.71
C ILE A 591 1.26 -7.20 -14.97
N ASP A 592 1.71 -8.24 -15.67
CA ASP A 592 1.99 -9.56 -15.10
C ASP A 592 3.36 -9.64 -14.40
N SER A 593 4.30 -8.75 -14.74
CA SER A 593 5.70 -8.83 -14.32
C SER A 593 6.10 -7.62 -13.47
N TRP A 594 6.29 -7.82 -12.16
CA TRP A 594 6.69 -6.74 -11.25
C TRP A 594 7.55 -7.23 -10.08
N THR A 595 8.24 -6.30 -9.41
CA THR A 595 9.01 -6.59 -8.19
C THR A 595 9.10 -5.36 -7.29
N LEU A 596 9.30 -5.58 -5.98
CA LEU A 596 9.79 -4.57 -5.05
C LEU A 596 11.30 -4.76 -4.88
N ILE A 597 12.04 -3.66 -4.87
CA ILE A 597 13.45 -3.61 -4.49
C ILE A 597 13.59 -2.68 -3.30
N ARG A 598 14.15 -3.19 -2.21
CA ARG A 598 14.32 -2.47 -0.93
C ARG A 598 15.77 -2.44 -0.52
N GLY A 599 16.40 -1.27 -0.63
CA GLY A 599 17.69 -1.00 0.01
C GLY A 599 17.50 -0.87 1.52
N ILE A 600 18.31 -1.58 2.30
CA ILE A 600 18.09 -1.68 3.74
C ILE A 600 18.73 -0.48 4.46
N ALA A 601 17.90 0.39 5.01
CA ALA A 601 18.31 1.63 5.68
C ALA A 601 18.14 1.58 7.20
N ASP A 602 17.26 0.73 7.72
CA ASP A 602 17.10 0.48 9.16
C ASP A 602 16.63 -0.97 9.43
N TYR A 603 16.21 -1.26 10.66
CA TYR A 603 15.54 -2.49 11.07
C TYR A 603 14.05 -2.26 11.42
N GLN A 604 13.41 -1.27 10.78
CA GLN A 604 12.01 -0.89 11.01
C GLN A 604 11.19 -0.86 9.70
N HIS A 605 11.32 0.20 8.89
CA HIS A 605 10.56 0.40 7.65
C HIS A 605 11.27 1.33 6.63
N GLY A 606 12.57 1.61 6.83
CA GLY A 606 13.41 2.43 5.95
C GLY A 606 13.19 3.95 6.02
N GLN A 607 12.22 4.42 6.81
CA GLN A 607 11.87 5.85 6.93
C GLN A 607 11.85 6.34 8.39
N SER A 608 12.47 5.59 9.31
CA SER A 608 12.66 6.05 10.70
C SER A 608 13.74 7.13 10.79
N ARG A 609 13.86 7.81 11.94
CA ARG A 609 14.91 8.80 12.19
C ARG A 609 16.31 8.20 12.02
N GLY A 610 16.57 7.04 12.64
CA GLY A 610 17.81 6.29 12.50
C GLY A 610 18.12 5.83 11.06
N ALA A 611 17.10 5.71 10.19
CA ALA A 611 17.32 5.36 8.79
C ALA A 611 18.08 6.44 8.01
N ARG A 612 17.98 7.73 8.38
CA ARG A 612 18.56 8.87 7.63
C ARG A 612 20.04 8.66 7.30
N THR A 613 20.82 8.13 8.23
CA THR A 613 22.25 7.83 8.06
C THR A 613 22.54 6.88 6.89
N TRP A 614 21.68 5.90 6.64
CA TRP A 614 21.86 4.88 5.61
C TRP A 614 20.96 5.07 4.38
N GLN A 615 19.96 5.94 4.46
CA GLN A 615 18.89 6.07 3.49
C GLN A 615 19.40 6.36 2.06
N ALA A 616 20.34 7.30 1.93
CA ALA A 616 20.94 7.67 0.65
C ALA A 616 21.73 6.51 0.02
N TYR A 617 22.65 5.91 0.76
CA TYR A 617 23.44 4.77 0.27
C TYR A 617 22.56 3.55 -0.05
N ALA A 618 21.57 3.25 0.81
CA ALA A 618 20.60 2.17 0.59
C ALA A 618 19.79 2.40 -0.70
N ALA A 619 19.34 3.63 -0.96
CA ALA A 619 18.66 4.00 -2.19
C ALA A 619 19.57 3.80 -3.42
N VAL A 620 20.85 4.17 -3.36
CA VAL A 620 21.81 3.90 -4.45
C VAL A 620 22.00 2.40 -4.67
N ARG A 621 22.13 1.59 -3.61
CA ARG A 621 22.25 0.14 -3.73
C ARG A 621 21.04 -0.48 -4.44
N ALA A 622 19.83 -0.02 -4.08
CA ALA A 622 18.58 -0.45 -4.71
C ALA A 622 18.49 0.00 -6.18
N ALA A 623 18.85 1.24 -6.50
CA ALA A 623 18.88 1.75 -7.87
C ALA A 623 19.91 0.99 -8.73
N ALA A 624 21.15 0.86 -8.28
CA ALA A 624 22.20 0.12 -8.98
C ALA A 624 21.79 -1.35 -9.25
N LEU A 625 21.09 -2.01 -8.32
CA LEU A 625 20.56 -3.35 -8.55
C LEU A 625 19.44 -3.35 -9.60
N THR A 626 18.56 -2.34 -9.56
CA THR A 626 17.51 -2.13 -10.57
C THR A 626 18.12 -2.03 -11.98
N LYS A 627 19.20 -1.24 -12.16
CA LYS A 627 19.94 -1.18 -13.45
C LYS A 627 20.48 -2.55 -13.85
N ALA A 628 21.17 -3.25 -12.95
CA ALA A 628 21.75 -4.56 -13.22
C ALA A 628 20.69 -5.63 -13.60
N LEU A 629 19.48 -5.56 -13.02
CA LEU A 629 18.35 -6.43 -13.35
C LEU A 629 17.73 -6.07 -14.70
N ILE A 630 17.47 -4.79 -14.98
CA ILE A 630 16.88 -4.34 -16.27
C ILE A 630 17.81 -4.67 -17.44
N LEU A 631 19.13 -4.57 -17.27
CA LEU A 631 20.11 -4.98 -18.30
C LEU A 631 20.04 -6.47 -18.69
N ARG A 632 19.37 -7.31 -17.89
CA ARG A 632 19.20 -8.76 -18.08
C ARG A 632 17.78 -9.19 -18.38
N LEU A 633 16.83 -8.26 -18.45
CA LEU A 633 15.48 -8.57 -18.89
C LEU A 633 15.51 -9.07 -20.34
N PRO A 634 14.62 -10.02 -20.70
CA PRO A 634 14.47 -10.42 -22.08
C PRO A 634 13.95 -9.23 -22.90
N VAL A 635 14.64 -8.92 -24.00
CA VAL A 635 14.13 -7.99 -25.00
C VAL A 635 13.38 -8.82 -26.03
N ASP A 636 12.08 -8.62 -26.15
CA ASP A 636 11.27 -9.31 -27.15
C ASP A 636 11.72 -8.87 -28.55
N SER A 637 12.50 -9.73 -29.21
CA SER A 637 13.07 -9.48 -30.54
C SER A 637 12.02 -9.48 -31.67
N SER A 638 10.74 -9.66 -31.34
CA SER A 638 9.63 -9.71 -32.28
C SER A 638 9.09 -8.34 -32.70
N THR A 639 9.98 -7.48 -33.21
CA THR A 639 9.60 -6.60 -34.35
C THR A 639 9.53 -7.37 -35.67
N GLY A 640 9.78 -8.69 -35.65
CA GLY A 640 9.42 -9.64 -36.70
C GLY A 640 9.01 -11.03 -36.16
N VAL A 641 7.73 -11.38 -36.36
CA VAL A 641 7.20 -12.74 -36.61
C VAL A 641 7.39 -13.85 -35.53
N THR A 642 6.29 -14.12 -34.83
CA THR A 642 5.84 -15.38 -34.19
C THR A 642 6.60 -16.05 -33.02
N ARG A 643 5.93 -15.98 -31.86
CA ARG A 643 5.52 -17.11 -31.00
C ARG A 643 3.99 -17.04 -30.77
N ARG A 644 3.17 -18.08 -30.60
CA ARG A 644 3.31 -19.56 -30.60
C ARG A 644 4.10 -20.23 -29.46
N ASP A 645 3.53 -21.14 -28.66
CA ASP A 645 2.19 -21.77 -28.65
C ASP A 645 1.67 -21.98 -27.21
N GLN A 646 0.34 -22.16 -27.10
CA GLN A 646 -0.51 -22.54 -25.94
C GLN A 646 -1.39 -21.44 -25.31
N PRO A 647 -2.61 -21.79 -24.84
CA PRO A 647 -3.75 -20.89 -24.93
C PRO A 647 -4.23 -20.37 -23.56
N ASN A 648 -4.05 -19.08 -23.32
CA ASN A 648 -4.82 -18.35 -22.31
C ASN A 648 -5.79 -17.39 -23.01
N ILE A 649 -7.09 -17.54 -22.69
CA ILE A 649 -8.14 -16.63 -23.15
C ILE A 649 -8.03 -15.35 -22.34
N VAL A 650 -7.33 -14.35 -22.88
CA VAL A 650 -7.21 -13.02 -22.25
C VAL A 650 -8.47 -12.21 -22.56
N MET A 651 -9.38 -12.13 -21.60
CA MET A 651 -10.44 -11.12 -21.62
C MET A 651 -9.84 -9.74 -21.28
N SER A 652 -9.55 -8.93 -22.29
CA SER A 652 -9.03 -7.58 -22.11
C SER A 652 -10.15 -6.57 -21.81
N ILE A 653 -10.63 -6.59 -20.57
CA ILE A 653 -11.38 -5.46 -19.96
C ILE A 653 -10.65 -5.09 -18.68
N ASN A 654 -10.17 -3.84 -18.58
CA ASN A 654 -9.47 -3.35 -17.39
C ASN A 654 -10.47 -3.13 -16.24
N LEU A 655 -10.64 -4.14 -15.40
CA LEU A 655 -11.64 -4.19 -14.34
C LEU A 655 -11.35 -3.27 -13.14
N THR A 656 -10.10 -2.82 -12.94
CA THR A 656 -9.70 -2.26 -11.64
C THR A 656 -9.48 -0.75 -11.65
N SER A 657 -8.98 -0.17 -12.77
CA SER A 657 -8.91 1.28 -12.96
C SER A 657 -10.28 1.96 -12.77
N ASN A 658 -11.30 1.35 -13.37
CA ASN A 658 -12.61 1.98 -13.52
C ASN A 658 -13.53 1.65 -12.33
N PHE A 659 -13.25 0.57 -11.58
CA PHE A 659 -13.90 0.24 -10.30
C PHE A 659 -13.66 1.31 -9.22
N PHE A 660 -12.49 1.96 -9.21
CA PHE A 660 -12.21 3.07 -8.27
C PHE A 660 -12.95 4.37 -8.62
N ARG A 661 -13.24 4.64 -9.90
CA ARG A 661 -14.12 5.75 -10.29
C ARG A 661 -15.57 5.47 -9.91
N LEU A 662 -16.05 4.23 -10.14
CA LEU A 662 -17.30 3.72 -9.58
C LEU A 662 -17.41 4.02 -8.08
N LEU A 663 -16.42 3.62 -7.29
CA LEU A 663 -16.40 3.83 -5.84
C LEU A 663 -16.40 5.31 -5.42
N LEU A 664 -15.91 6.23 -6.25
CA LEU A 664 -15.97 7.67 -6.00
C LEU A 664 -17.32 8.27 -6.38
N HIS A 665 -17.93 7.79 -7.47
CA HIS A 665 -19.30 8.16 -7.87
C HIS A 665 -20.33 7.66 -6.84
N PHE A 666 -20.24 6.38 -6.45
CA PHE A 666 -21.12 5.73 -5.49
C PHE A 666 -20.76 5.98 -4.02
N ARG A 667 -19.70 6.73 -3.72
CA ARG A 667 -19.49 7.28 -2.35
C ARG A 667 -20.55 8.31 -1.93
N ARG A 668 -21.44 8.73 -2.84
CA ARG A 668 -22.56 9.66 -2.56
C ARG A 668 -23.93 8.98 -2.42
N GLN A 669 -24.08 7.71 -2.78
CA GLN A 669 -25.32 6.95 -2.58
C GLN A 669 -25.01 5.53 -2.13
N ASP A 670 -25.69 5.12 -1.06
CA ASP A 670 -25.44 3.89 -0.33
C ASP A 670 -25.69 2.65 -1.21
N LEU A 671 -24.63 1.92 -1.58
CA LEU A 671 -24.72 0.75 -2.45
C LEU A 671 -25.55 -0.39 -1.84
N VAL A 672 -25.67 -0.43 -0.51
CA VAL A 672 -26.57 -1.34 0.20
C VAL A 672 -28.03 -0.99 -0.09
N ASN A 673 -28.42 0.28 0.12
CA ASN A 673 -29.78 0.75 -0.18
C ASN A 673 -30.10 0.63 -1.68
N PHE A 674 -29.12 0.79 -2.57
CA PHE A 674 -29.32 0.54 -4.00
C PHE A 674 -29.69 -0.92 -4.29
N GLY A 675 -28.99 -1.87 -3.66
CA GLY A 675 -29.26 -3.31 -3.80
C GLY A 675 -30.62 -3.71 -3.23
N ASP A 676 -30.94 -3.25 -2.01
CA ASP A 676 -32.22 -3.51 -1.35
C ASP A 676 -33.40 -2.95 -2.15
N GLU A 677 -33.27 -1.72 -2.68
CA GLU A 677 -34.30 -1.10 -3.53
C GLU A 677 -34.40 -1.77 -4.90
N HIS A 678 -33.27 -2.21 -5.49
CA HIS A 678 -33.29 -2.96 -6.75
C HIS A 678 -33.99 -4.31 -6.60
N GLU A 679 -33.75 -5.03 -5.50
CA GLU A 679 -34.46 -6.27 -5.19
C GLU A 679 -35.97 -6.01 -4.96
N ARG A 680 -36.31 -4.95 -4.21
CA ARG A 680 -37.71 -4.53 -3.99
C ARG A 680 -38.43 -4.22 -5.32
N LEU A 681 -37.83 -3.41 -6.17
CA LEU A 681 -38.39 -2.99 -7.46
C LEU A 681 -38.46 -4.16 -8.45
N TYR A 682 -37.48 -5.06 -8.48
CA TYR A 682 -37.51 -6.24 -9.35
C TYR A 682 -38.57 -7.26 -8.91
N ALA A 683 -38.74 -7.46 -7.60
CA ALA A 683 -39.83 -8.28 -7.05
C ALA A 683 -41.21 -7.68 -7.31
N GLU A 684 -41.32 -6.35 -7.37
CA GLU A 684 -42.53 -5.64 -7.78
C GLU A 684 -42.80 -5.81 -9.28
N ALA A 685 -41.80 -5.60 -10.13
CA ALA A 685 -41.87 -5.79 -11.58
C ALA A 685 -42.31 -7.21 -11.98
N LYS A 686 -41.83 -8.25 -11.28
CA LYS A 686 -42.29 -9.64 -11.49
C LYS A 686 -43.77 -9.88 -11.14
N ARG A 687 -44.39 -9.03 -10.32
CA ARG A 687 -45.84 -9.12 -9.99
C ARG A 687 -46.70 -8.29 -10.93
N THR A 688 -46.25 -7.09 -11.31
CA THR A 688 -47.00 -6.14 -12.15
C THR A 688 -46.77 -6.35 -13.65
N SER A 689 -45.70 -7.05 -14.03
CA SER A 689 -45.09 -7.08 -15.37
C SER A 689 -44.52 -5.76 -15.87
N ASP A 690 -44.58 -4.68 -15.07
CA ASP A 690 -43.99 -3.38 -15.40
C ASP A 690 -42.54 -3.31 -14.88
N HIS A 691 -41.58 -3.26 -15.81
CA HIS A 691 -40.15 -3.24 -15.52
C HIS A 691 -39.54 -1.82 -15.60
N SER A 692 -40.36 -0.80 -15.85
CA SER A 692 -39.91 0.58 -16.11
C SER A 692 -39.16 1.18 -14.93
N ALA A 693 -39.68 1.00 -13.70
CA ALA A 693 -39.08 1.55 -12.49
C ALA A 693 -37.73 0.89 -12.15
N VAL A 694 -37.63 -0.43 -12.23
CA VAL A 694 -36.37 -1.16 -11.96
C VAL A 694 -35.32 -0.92 -13.07
N THR A 695 -35.75 -0.78 -14.33
CA THR A 695 -34.86 -0.41 -15.44
C THR A 695 -34.29 1.00 -15.26
N SER A 696 -35.14 1.96 -14.88
CA SER A 696 -34.72 3.34 -14.59
C SER A 696 -33.76 3.41 -13.38
N HIS A 697 -34.05 2.67 -12.31
CA HIS A 697 -33.15 2.51 -11.16
C HIS A 697 -31.79 1.95 -11.57
N TYR A 698 -31.76 0.86 -12.35
CA TYR A 698 -30.53 0.29 -12.91
C TYR A 698 -29.70 1.32 -13.71
N TYR A 699 -30.34 2.06 -14.64
CA TYR A 699 -29.63 3.04 -15.47
C TYR A 699 -29.23 4.33 -14.72
N SER A 700 -29.91 4.70 -13.63
CA SER A 700 -29.49 5.83 -12.77
C SER A 700 -28.06 5.67 -12.21
N VAL A 701 -27.65 4.41 -12.02
CA VAL A 701 -26.30 3.98 -11.61
C VAL A 701 -25.45 3.63 -12.83
N MET A 702 -26.00 2.85 -13.77
CA MET A 702 -25.22 2.31 -14.87
C MET A 702 -24.87 3.31 -15.98
N SER A 703 -25.63 4.37 -16.25
CA SER A 703 -25.21 5.35 -17.27
C SER A 703 -23.89 6.05 -16.88
N ALA A 704 -23.64 6.29 -15.58
CA ALA A 704 -22.34 6.77 -15.09
C ALA A 704 -21.23 5.71 -15.29
N VAL A 705 -21.53 4.43 -15.06
CA VAL A 705 -20.60 3.33 -15.35
C VAL A 705 -20.27 3.28 -16.85
N ILE A 706 -21.27 3.39 -17.72
CA ILE A 706 -21.08 3.25 -19.18
C ILE A 706 -20.20 4.38 -19.74
N ASP A 707 -20.37 5.61 -19.24
CA ASP A 707 -19.57 6.76 -19.64
C ASP A 707 -18.11 6.65 -19.13
N ASP A 708 -17.91 6.45 -17.82
CA ASP A 708 -16.57 6.40 -17.18
C ASP A 708 -15.78 5.11 -17.49
N TYR A 709 -16.46 3.98 -17.71
CA TYR A 709 -15.84 2.65 -17.81
C TYR A 709 -15.73 2.14 -19.25
N PHE A 710 -16.77 2.36 -20.06
CA PHE A 710 -16.91 1.80 -21.42
C PHE A 710 -16.71 2.84 -22.53
N ASN A 711 -16.21 4.04 -22.19
CA ASN A 711 -15.96 5.13 -23.14
C ASN A 711 -17.21 5.44 -23.98
N GLY A 712 -18.38 5.36 -23.35
CA GLY A 712 -19.70 5.60 -23.94
C GLY A 712 -20.36 4.42 -24.66
N SER A 713 -19.76 3.22 -24.75
CA SER A 713 -20.33 2.07 -25.50
C SER A 713 -20.38 0.76 -24.72
N PHE A 714 -21.53 0.45 -24.10
CA PHE A 714 -21.78 -0.83 -23.43
C PHE A 714 -22.38 -1.88 -24.36
N HIS A 715 -21.64 -2.24 -25.41
CA HIS A 715 -22.06 -3.19 -26.43
C HIS A 715 -21.15 -4.42 -26.46
N PHE A 716 -21.74 -5.60 -26.66
CA PHE A 716 -20.98 -6.85 -26.79
C PHE A 716 -21.01 -7.35 -28.24
N VAL A 717 -19.84 -7.72 -28.74
CA VAL A 717 -19.67 -8.31 -30.06
C VAL A 717 -18.61 -9.41 -29.99
N PRO A 718 -18.88 -10.62 -30.51
CA PRO A 718 -17.85 -11.64 -30.61
C PRO A 718 -16.75 -11.17 -31.57
N PRO A 719 -15.45 -11.22 -31.20
CA PRO A 719 -14.37 -10.90 -32.11
C PRO A 719 -14.40 -11.85 -33.32
N HIS A 720 -14.20 -11.32 -34.52
CA HIS A 720 -14.26 -12.11 -35.75
C HIS A 720 -12.96 -12.89 -36.01
N HIS A 721 -11.83 -12.40 -35.50
CA HIS A 721 -10.50 -12.96 -35.69
C HIS A 721 -9.70 -12.90 -34.39
N ASP A 722 -8.77 -13.83 -34.19
CA ASP A 722 -7.90 -13.86 -33.01
C ASP A 722 -7.11 -12.55 -32.86
N ARG A 723 -7.08 -12.00 -31.64
CA ARG A 723 -6.46 -10.72 -31.24
C ARG A 723 -7.18 -9.43 -31.65
N GLN A 724 -8.35 -9.49 -32.29
CA GLN A 724 -9.17 -8.29 -32.49
C GLN A 724 -9.63 -7.73 -31.12
N THR A 725 -9.42 -6.44 -30.86
CA THR A 725 -9.89 -5.82 -29.61
C THR A 725 -11.42 -5.65 -29.61
N LEU A 726 -12.03 -5.46 -28.43
CA LEU A 726 -13.47 -5.17 -28.36
C LEU A 726 -13.83 -3.89 -29.13
N GLU A 727 -12.99 -2.86 -29.04
CA GLU A 727 -13.14 -1.60 -29.79
C GLU A 727 -13.07 -1.84 -31.31
N GLU A 728 -12.08 -2.59 -31.80
CA GLU A 728 -11.97 -2.95 -33.22
C GLU A 728 -13.15 -3.80 -33.70
N ALA A 729 -13.70 -4.66 -32.84
CA ALA A 729 -14.88 -5.47 -33.14
C ALA A 729 -16.17 -4.62 -33.15
N LEU A 730 -16.30 -3.64 -32.25
CA LEU A 730 -17.42 -2.70 -32.22
C LEU A 730 -17.40 -1.76 -33.42
N VAL A 731 -16.25 -1.18 -33.75
CA VAL A 731 -16.08 -0.36 -34.97
C VAL A 731 -16.35 -1.19 -36.23
N ALA A 732 -15.99 -2.48 -36.25
CA ALA A 732 -16.36 -3.38 -37.35
C ALA A 732 -17.87 -3.65 -37.42
N LEU A 733 -18.54 -3.85 -36.27
CA LEU A 733 -19.99 -3.97 -36.17
C LEU A 733 -20.70 -2.71 -36.66
N HIS A 734 -20.33 -1.53 -36.17
CA HIS A 734 -20.91 -0.25 -36.57
C HIS A 734 -20.73 0.00 -38.08
N ARG A 735 -19.53 -0.26 -38.64
CA ARG A 735 -19.32 -0.22 -40.11
C ARG A 735 -20.21 -1.20 -40.89
N ASN A 736 -20.56 -2.35 -40.31
CA ASN A 736 -21.49 -3.29 -40.94
C ASN A 736 -22.95 -2.82 -40.81
N VAL A 737 -23.34 -2.19 -39.70
CA VAL A 737 -24.64 -1.51 -39.55
C VAL A 737 -24.81 -0.45 -40.64
N ALA A 738 -23.80 0.41 -40.85
CA ALA A 738 -23.80 1.39 -41.95
C ALA A 738 -24.05 0.76 -43.32
N LYS A 739 -23.34 -0.33 -43.65
CA LYS A 739 -23.49 -1.04 -44.94
C LYS A 739 -24.88 -1.66 -45.11
N CYS A 740 -25.40 -2.31 -44.07
CA CYS A 740 -26.71 -2.96 -44.11
C CYS A 740 -27.84 -1.95 -44.31
N LEU A 741 -27.77 -0.81 -43.63
CA LEU A 741 -28.74 0.29 -43.77
C LEU A 741 -28.49 1.16 -45.00
N LYS A 742 -27.32 1.02 -45.65
CA LYS A 742 -26.81 1.84 -46.77
C LYS A 742 -26.70 3.32 -46.38
N LEU A 743 -26.08 3.61 -45.24
CA LEU A 743 -25.88 4.98 -44.77
C LEU A 743 -24.88 5.72 -45.68
N GLU A 744 -25.30 6.87 -46.19
CA GLU A 744 -24.52 7.74 -47.08
C GLU A 744 -25.08 9.17 -47.04
N LYS A 745 -24.31 10.12 -47.58
CA LYS A 745 -24.66 11.55 -47.63
C LYS A 745 -26.08 11.78 -48.16
N GLY A 746 -26.90 12.48 -47.37
CA GLY A 746 -28.27 12.86 -47.76
C GLY A 746 -29.37 11.84 -47.45
N ARG A 747 -29.03 10.67 -46.89
CA ARG A 747 -30.03 9.75 -46.30
C ARG A 747 -30.21 10.04 -44.81
N LYS A 748 -31.44 9.90 -44.32
CA LYS A 748 -31.80 10.11 -42.91
C LYS A 748 -31.93 8.79 -42.17
N CYS A 749 -31.28 8.66 -41.01
CA CYS A 749 -31.40 7.49 -40.14
C CYS A 749 -31.80 7.87 -38.72
N VAL A 750 -32.68 7.07 -38.10
CA VAL A 750 -33.01 7.17 -36.68
C VAL A 750 -32.32 6.09 -35.85
N ASP A 751 -31.75 6.47 -34.70
CA ASP A 751 -31.19 5.58 -33.69
C ASP A 751 -32.15 5.50 -32.49
N ILE A 752 -32.69 4.31 -32.22
CA ILE A 752 -33.77 4.08 -31.26
C ILE A 752 -33.16 3.53 -29.97
N GLY A 753 -33.17 4.34 -28.91
CA GLY A 753 -32.47 4.03 -27.66
C GLY A 753 -30.97 4.36 -27.73
N CYS A 754 -30.64 5.47 -28.39
CA CYS A 754 -29.27 5.83 -28.78
C CYS A 754 -28.28 6.14 -27.63
N GLY A 755 -28.75 6.24 -26.39
CA GLY A 755 -27.95 6.67 -25.24
C GLY A 755 -27.35 8.07 -25.46
N ILE A 756 -26.04 8.21 -25.19
CA ILE A 756 -25.26 9.41 -25.50
C ILE A 756 -24.77 9.48 -26.96
N GLY A 757 -25.22 8.58 -27.85
CA GLY A 757 -24.98 8.65 -29.30
C GLY A 757 -23.62 8.14 -29.77
N THR A 758 -22.92 7.29 -29.02
CA THR A 758 -21.58 6.80 -29.39
C THR A 758 -21.56 6.00 -30.71
N VAL A 759 -22.63 5.24 -30.99
CA VAL A 759 -22.78 4.58 -32.31
C VAL A 759 -22.90 5.62 -33.42
N MET A 760 -23.71 6.67 -33.21
CA MET A 760 -23.86 7.76 -34.17
C MET A 760 -22.52 8.47 -34.42
N LYS A 761 -21.68 8.64 -33.39
CA LYS A 761 -20.32 9.20 -33.51
C LYS A 761 -19.42 8.36 -34.43
N ASP A 762 -19.41 7.04 -34.29
CA ASP A 762 -18.67 6.14 -35.19
C ASP A 762 -19.23 6.17 -36.63
N LEU A 763 -20.55 6.30 -36.75
CA LEU A 763 -21.28 6.37 -38.01
C LEU A 763 -21.24 7.76 -38.68
N ALA A 764 -20.84 8.82 -37.98
CA ALA A 764 -20.82 10.19 -38.50
C ALA A 764 -20.02 10.30 -39.81
N SER A 765 -18.96 9.50 -39.95
CA SER A 765 -18.11 9.37 -41.14
C SER A 765 -18.84 8.92 -42.42
N THR A 766 -20.08 8.46 -42.36
CA THR A 766 -20.91 8.16 -43.55
C THR A 766 -21.59 9.39 -44.14
N GLU A 767 -21.50 10.56 -43.48
CA GLU A 767 -22.19 11.82 -43.82
C GLU A 767 -23.73 11.73 -43.88
N ALA A 768 -24.33 10.65 -43.37
CA ALA A 768 -25.79 10.52 -43.23
C ALA A 768 -26.32 11.46 -42.14
N ASP A 769 -27.58 11.88 -42.24
CA ASP A 769 -28.27 12.68 -41.22
C ASP A 769 -28.79 11.73 -40.13
N LEU A 770 -28.07 11.66 -39.00
CA LEU A 770 -28.35 10.74 -37.89
C LEU A 770 -29.10 11.46 -36.78
N THR A 771 -30.33 11.02 -36.49
CA THR A 771 -31.13 11.52 -35.36
C THR A 771 -31.32 10.42 -34.32
N GLY A 772 -30.81 10.60 -33.10
CA GLY A 772 -31.02 9.68 -31.99
C GLY A 772 -32.24 10.04 -31.15
N VAL A 773 -32.93 9.02 -30.63
CA VAL A 773 -33.98 9.15 -29.61
C VAL A 773 -33.53 8.42 -28.35
N THR A 774 -33.60 9.08 -27.21
CA THR A 774 -33.47 8.47 -25.87
C THR A 774 -34.57 9.05 -24.96
N ILE A 775 -35.05 8.25 -24.00
CA ILE A 775 -36.00 8.72 -22.99
C ILE A 775 -35.33 9.60 -21.91
N ALA A 776 -33.99 9.63 -21.88
CA ALA A 776 -33.20 10.30 -20.85
C ALA A 776 -32.66 11.66 -21.34
N ALA A 777 -33.29 12.75 -20.88
CA ALA A 777 -32.93 14.14 -21.23
C ALA A 777 -31.44 14.48 -21.04
N ASN A 778 -30.81 13.93 -19.99
CA ASN A 778 -29.39 14.13 -19.67
C ASN A 778 -28.46 13.48 -20.69
N GLU A 779 -28.84 12.34 -21.27
CA GLU A 779 -28.07 11.67 -22.32
C GLU A 779 -28.13 12.46 -23.63
N ALA A 780 -29.32 12.97 -23.98
CA ALA A 780 -29.52 13.84 -25.14
C ALA A 780 -28.71 15.14 -25.01
N PHE A 781 -28.69 15.79 -23.84
CA PHE A 781 -27.85 16.97 -23.59
C PHE A 781 -26.36 16.65 -23.76
N SER A 782 -25.89 15.57 -23.13
CA SER A 782 -24.47 15.20 -23.09
C SER A 782 -23.93 14.77 -24.46
N GLY A 783 -24.67 13.93 -25.20
CA GLY A 783 -24.26 13.48 -26.53
C GLY A 783 -24.22 14.62 -27.57
N ASN A 784 -25.21 15.52 -27.55
CA ASN A 784 -25.18 16.72 -28.41
C ASN A 784 -23.98 17.63 -28.09
N ALA A 785 -23.62 17.81 -26.81
CA ALA A 785 -22.43 18.57 -26.44
C ALA A 785 -21.14 17.91 -26.98
N GLN A 786 -21.04 16.58 -26.91
CA GLN A 786 -19.92 15.84 -27.51
C GLN A 786 -19.87 16.00 -29.04
N PHE A 787 -21.00 15.99 -29.75
CA PHE A 787 -21.01 16.22 -31.20
C PHE A 787 -20.46 17.61 -31.55
N VAL A 788 -20.86 18.65 -30.82
CA VAL A 788 -20.32 20.02 -31.00
C VAL A 788 -18.82 20.08 -30.71
N GLU A 789 -18.34 19.49 -29.60
CA GLU A 789 -16.92 19.46 -29.25
C GLU A 789 -16.06 18.72 -30.28
N ASN A 790 -16.61 17.67 -30.90
CA ASN A 790 -15.91 16.87 -31.92
C ASN A 790 -16.12 17.40 -33.35
N GLY A 791 -16.83 18.52 -33.54
CA GLY A 791 -17.10 19.12 -34.86
C GLY A 791 -18.01 18.27 -35.77
N ILE A 792 -18.92 17.50 -35.18
CA ILE A 792 -19.85 16.60 -35.89
C ILE A 792 -21.19 17.31 -36.09
N GLU A 793 -21.47 17.74 -37.33
CA GLU A 793 -22.68 18.51 -37.67
C GLU A 793 -23.87 17.63 -38.11
N ASN A 794 -23.61 16.38 -38.52
CA ASN A 794 -24.62 15.48 -39.09
C ASN A 794 -25.25 14.50 -38.08
N CYS A 795 -25.03 14.72 -36.78
CA CYS A 795 -25.58 13.92 -35.70
C CYS A 795 -26.31 14.81 -34.69
N ARG A 796 -27.49 14.38 -34.22
CA ARG A 796 -28.26 15.07 -33.17
C ARG A 796 -29.07 14.08 -32.34
N ILE A 797 -29.16 14.30 -31.03
CA ILE A 797 -30.01 13.49 -30.13
C ILE A 797 -31.21 14.32 -29.69
N ILE A 798 -32.37 13.68 -29.55
CA ILE A 798 -33.55 14.26 -28.91
C ILE A 798 -34.05 13.40 -27.75
N GLU A 799 -34.68 14.05 -26.78
CA GLU A 799 -35.49 13.39 -25.77
C GLU A 799 -36.82 12.92 -26.39
N GLY A 800 -37.21 11.67 -26.16
CA GLY A 800 -38.48 11.14 -26.64
C GLY A 800 -38.76 9.68 -26.24
N ASP A 801 -40.03 9.33 -26.14
CA ASP A 801 -40.50 7.96 -25.98
C ASP A 801 -40.49 7.24 -27.34
N CYS A 802 -39.89 6.06 -27.42
CA CYS A 802 -39.84 5.27 -28.66
C CYS A 802 -41.20 4.71 -29.09
N HIS A 803 -42.21 4.71 -28.21
CA HIS A 803 -43.59 4.39 -28.57
C HIS A 803 -44.34 5.58 -29.22
N HIS A 804 -43.83 6.80 -29.05
CA HIS A 804 -44.44 8.05 -29.51
C HIS A 804 -43.34 9.04 -29.92
N MET A 805 -42.59 8.71 -30.97
CA MET A 805 -41.46 9.49 -31.43
C MET A 805 -41.94 10.81 -32.06
N PRO A 806 -41.35 11.98 -31.71
CA PRO A 806 -41.80 13.30 -32.17
C PRO A 806 -41.31 13.60 -33.60
N PHE A 807 -41.57 12.69 -34.53
CA PHE A 807 -41.24 12.76 -35.95
C PHE A 807 -42.49 12.61 -36.81
N GLU A 808 -42.47 13.23 -37.99
CA GLU A 808 -43.52 13.04 -39.00
C GLU A 808 -43.49 11.61 -39.59
N GLU A 809 -44.63 11.16 -40.10
CA GLU A 809 -44.72 9.87 -40.82
C GLU A 809 -43.79 9.87 -42.04
N SER A 810 -43.15 8.74 -42.35
CA SER A 810 -42.25 8.59 -43.51
C SER A 810 -41.06 9.58 -43.54
N THR A 811 -40.52 9.94 -42.37
CA THR A 811 -39.36 10.85 -42.26
C THR A 811 -38.03 10.19 -42.66
N PHE A 812 -37.77 8.96 -42.19
CA PHE A 812 -36.44 8.33 -42.24
C PHE A 812 -36.31 7.29 -43.34
N ASP A 813 -35.11 7.22 -43.93
CA ASP A 813 -34.72 6.24 -44.94
C ASP A 813 -34.27 4.91 -44.32
N SER A 814 -33.84 4.95 -43.06
CA SER A 814 -33.47 3.79 -42.25
C SER A 814 -33.63 4.04 -40.76
N ALA A 815 -33.65 2.98 -39.97
CA ALA A 815 -33.69 2.99 -38.52
C ALA A 815 -32.79 1.88 -37.97
N TYR A 816 -32.23 2.07 -36.78
CA TYR A 816 -31.63 0.97 -36.04
C TYR A 816 -31.89 1.04 -34.54
N ALA A 817 -31.85 -0.14 -33.91
CA ALA A 817 -31.95 -0.32 -32.47
C ALA A 817 -30.87 -1.33 -32.04
N ILE A 818 -29.92 -0.88 -31.22
CA ILE A 818 -28.84 -1.72 -30.69
C ILE A 818 -29.06 -1.83 -29.17
N TYR A 819 -29.31 -3.04 -28.68
CA TYR A 819 -29.64 -3.36 -27.28
C TYR A 819 -30.83 -2.61 -26.66
N ALA A 820 -31.69 -1.96 -27.46
CA ALA A 820 -32.78 -1.13 -26.96
C ALA A 820 -34.12 -1.86 -26.81
N LEU A 821 -34.42 -2.88 -27.64
CA LEU A 821 -35.77 -3.45 -27.73
C LEU A 821 -36.05 -4.54 -26.69
N LYS A 822 -35.01 -5.19 -26.15
CA LYS A 822 -35.11 -6.22 -25.09
C LYS A 822 -35.86 -5.79 -23.81
N TYR A 823 -36.13 -4.50 -23.61
CA TYR A 823 -36.86 -3.98 -22.45
C TYR A 823 -38.38 -4.05 -22.58
N PHE A 824 -38.93 -4.38 -23.75
CA PHE A 824 -40.37 -4.39 -24.00
C PHE A 824 -40.92 -5.81 -24.10
N LEU A 825 -41.95 -6.14 -23.32
CA LEU A 825 -42.62 -7.46 -23.40
C LEU A 825 -43.40 -7.64 -24.72
N ASP A 826 -44.09 -6.58 -25.16
CA ASP A 826 -44.76 -6.52 -26.46
C ASP A 826 -44.03 -5.50 -27.35
N LEU A 827 -43.45 -5.99 -28.44
CA LEU A 827 -42.76 -5.15 -29.43
C LEU A 827 -43.75 -4.47 -30.39
N SER A 828 -45.01 -4.88 -30.44
CA SER A 828 -45.97 -4.39 -31.44
C SER A 828 -46.14 -2.86 -31.43
N PRO A 829 -46.27 -2.17 -30.29
CA PRO A 829 -46.44 -0.72 -30.27
C PRO A 829 -45.21 0.03 -30.79
N VAL A 830 -44.01 -0.31 -30.30
CA VAL A 830 -42.76 0.31 -30.77
C VAL A 830 -42.46 -0.04 -32.23
N MET A 831 -42.74 -1.25 -32.69
CA MET A 831 -42.57 -1.64 -34.09
C MET A 831 -43.54 -0.92 -35.04
N ASN A 832 -44.78 -0.67 -34.61
CA ASN A 832 -45.73 0.17 -35.35
C ASN A 832 -45.20 1.61 -35.47
N GLU A 833 -44.66 2.17 -34.39
CA GLU A 833 -44.12 3.53 -34.38
C GLU A 833 -42.86 3.66 -35.23
N ILE A 834 -41.95 2.68 -35.18
CA ILE A 834 -40.80 2.59 -36.09
C ILE A 834 -41.28 2.49 -37.55
N SER A 835 -42.31 1.69 -37.82
CA SER A 835 -42.89 1.57 -39.17
C SER A 835 -43.57 2.86 -39.64
N ARG A 836 -44.09 3.70 -38.72
CA ARG A 836 -44.68 5.01 -39.04
C ARG A 836 -43.61 6.02 -39.44
N VAL A 837 -42.48 6.10 -38.72
CA VAL A 837 -41.44 7.09 -38.99
C VAL A 837 -40.52 6.71 -40.16
N LEU A 838 -40.49 5.44 -40.56
CA LEU A 838 -39.81 4.95 -41.76
C LEU A 838 -40.61 5.23 -43.05
N LYS A 839 -39.90 5.59 -44.12
CA LYS A 839 -40.47 5.65 -45.48
C LYS A 839 -40.87 4.26 -45.98
N PRO A 840 -41.83 4.13 -46.91
CA PRO A 840 -42.09 2.88 -47.61
C PRO A 840 -40.81 2.33 -48.27
N GLY A 841 -40.44 1.11 -47.92
CA GLY A 841 -39.17 0.48 -48.37
C GLY A 841 -37.93 0.88 -47.56
N GLY A 842 -38.08 1.64 -46.47
CA GLY A 842 -37.03 1.94 -45.51
C GLY A 842 -36.52 0.68 -44.79
N LEU A 843 -35.31 0.77 -44.24
CA LEU A 843 -34.60 -0.37 -43.65
C LEU A 843 -34.53 -0.26 -42.12
N LEU A 844 -34.92 -1.31 -41.40
CA LEU A 844 -34.70 -1.45 -39.96
C LEU A 844 -33.60 -2.49 -39.70
N LEU A 845 -32.65 -2.17 -38.81
CA LEU A 845 -31.69 -3.12 -38.26
C LEU A 845 -31.85 -3.21 -36.74
N VAL A 846 -31.97 -4.43 -36.22
CA VAL A 846 -31.99 -4.70 -34.77
C VAL A 846 -30.80 -5.58 -34.41
N TYR A 847 -30.09 -5.22 -33.34
CA TYR A 847 -29.02 -6.02 -32.75
C TYR A 847 -29.27 -6.14 -31.25
N ASP A 848 -29.74 -7.29 -30.77
CA ASP A 848 -30.19 -7.44 -29.39
C ASP A 848 -30.03 -8.88 -28.85
N LEU A 849 -30.27 -9.06 -27.55
CA LEU A 849 -30.22 -10.36 -26.86
C LEU A 849 -31.51 -11.16 -27.04
N ILE A 850 -31.39 -12.41 -27.49
CA ILE A 850 -32.50 -13.36 -27.58
C ILE A 850 -32.13 -14.76 -27.07
N LYS A 851 -33.10 -15.46 -26.49
CA LYS A 851 -32.99 -16.89 -26.18
C LYS A 851 -33.03 -17.70 -27.47
N THR A 852 -31.86 -18.17 -27.92
CA THR A 852 -31.76 -19.05 -29.08
C THR A 852 -32.42 -20.42 -28.83
N ARG A 853 -32.63 -21.20 -29.90
CA ARG A 853 -33.15 -22.60 -29.81
C ARG A 853 -32.29 -23.57 -29.00
N LYS A 854 -31.08 -23.17 -28.55
CA LYS A 854 -30.22 -23.94 -27.64
C LYS A 854 -30.62 -23.79 -26.16
N TYR A 855 -31.42 -22.78 -25.83
CA TYR A 855 -31.94 -22.61 -24.48
C TYR A 855 -32.89 -23.76 -24.13
N ASP A 856 -32.65 -24.38 -22.98
CA ASP A 856 -33.50 -25.45 -22.43
C ASP A 856 -34.06 -24.96 -21.09
N PRO A 857 -35.39 -24.75 -20.96
CA PRO A 857 -35.99 -24.31 -19.69
C PRO A 857 -35.90 -25.37 -18.58
N ASN A 858 -35.61 -26.63 -18.90
CA ASN A 858 -35.44 -27.69 -17.90
C ASN A 858 -34.02 -27.70 -17.30
N SER A 859 -33.03 -27.20 -18.04
CA SER A 859 -31.66 -27.03 -17.55
C SER A 859 -31.59 -25.94 -16.48
N LEU A 860 -31.24 -26.34 -15.26
CA LEU A 860 -31.03 -25.43 -14.13
C LEU A 860 -29.91 -24.41 -14.41
N GLU A 861 -28.88 -24.82 -15.15
CA GLU A 861 -27.76 -23.96 -15.54
C GLU A 861 -28.22 -22.87 -16.51
N HIS A 862 -28.94 -23.26 -17.58
CA HIS A 862 -29.49 -22.31 -18.55
C HIS A 862 -30.46 -21.32 -17.90
N ARG A 863 -31.33 -21.79 -17.01
CA ARG A 863 -32.24 -20.92 -16.26
C ARG A 863 -31.49 -19.92 -15.38
N LYS A 864 -30.49 -20.35 -14.61
CA LYS A 864 -29.67 -19.44 -13.77
C LYS A 864 -28.97 -18.35 -14.58
N ILE A 865 -28.46 -18.68 -15.77
CA ILE A 865 -27.80 -17.69 -16.65
C ILE A 865 -28.81 -16.64 -17.12
N ILE A 866 -29.98 -17.07 -17.60
CA ILE A 866 -31.03 -16.17 -18.08
C ILE A 866 -31.64 -15.34 -16.94
N GLU A 867 -32.06 -15.98 -15.84
CA GLU A 867 -32.61 -15.32 -14.66
C GLU A 867 -31.62 -14.30 -14.05
N GLY A 868 -30.31 -14.59 -14.11
CA GLY A 868 -29.24 -13.68 -13.68
C GLY A 868 -29.11 -12.42 -14.56
N ILE A 869 -29.20 -12.56 -15.89
CA ILE A 869 -29.19 -11.42 -16.83
C ILE A 869 -30.46 -10.57 -16.65
N GLU A 870 -31.62 -11.22 -16.51
CA GLU A 870 -32.91 -10.57 -16.28
C GLU A 870 -32.91 -9.75 -14.98
N TYR A 871 -32.41 -10.33 -13.87
CA TYR A 871 -32.26 -9.65 -12.58
C TYR A 871 -31.25 -8.50 -12.62
N ALA A 872 -30.04 -8.75 -13.14
CA ALA A 872 -28.95 -7.78 -13.11
C ALA A 872 -29.30 -6.48 -13.85
N CYS A 873 -29.97 -6.57 -15.00
CA CYS A 873 -30.34 -5.41 -15.82
C CYS A 873 -31.78 -4.90 -15.58
N GLY A 874 -32.52 -5.46 -14.62
CA GLY A 874 -33.90 -5.08 -14.35
C GLY A 874 -34.88 -5.37 -15.50
N MET A 875 -34.53 -6.25 -16.44
CA MET A 875 -35.27 -6.42 -17.69
C MET A 875 -36.35 -7.52 -17.61
N PRO A 876 -37.43 -7.44 -18.41
CA PRO A 876 -38.37 -8.55 -18.57
C PRO A 876 -37.70 -9.76 -19.22
N SER A 877 -38.40 -10.90 -19.26
CA SER A 877 -37.80 -12.11 -19.79
C SER A 877 -37.54 -12.02 -21.29
N LEU A 878 -36.29 -12.28 -21.70
CA LEU A 878 -35.81 -12.11 -23.08
C LEU A 878 -36.73 -12.77 -24.12
N HIS A 879 -36.80 -12.21 -25.32
CA HIS A 879 -37.54 -12.84 -26.42
C HIS A 879 -36.88 -14.16 -26.85
N THR A 880 -37.68 -15.06 -27.43
CA THR A 880 -37.19 -16.36 -27.96
C THR A 880 -37.06 -16.39 -29.49
N ARG A 881 -37.57 -15.35 -30.16
CA ARG A 881 -37.59 -15.13 -31.62
C ARG A 881 -37.70 -13.64 -31.89
#